data_AF-A0A1C3JQC9-F1
#
_entry.id   AF-A0A1C3JQC9-F1
#
_cell.length_a   1.000
_cell.length_b   1.000
_cell.length_c   1.000
_cell.angle_alpha   90.00
_cell.angle_beta   90.00
_cell.angle_gamma   90.00
#
_symmetry.space_group_name_H-M   'P 1'
#
loop_
_entity.id
_entity.type
_entity.pdbx_description
1 polymer ?
#
loop_
_entity_poly.entity_id
_entity_poly.type
_entity_poly.pdbx_seq_one_letter_code
_entity_poly.pdbx_strand_id
1 'polypeptide(L)'
;MDLSNYVSALPFAEKASKQVIQTLNELVQLKELHAGDMLAQQFEVGHSLYFLMSGEISISIPLQESGKSYHVGLINQEFAPIGWSAFRQPSRYATSFQATKACKLISWPIAELQKILDSDTEFADHFLTFLYCESLPVLTSIQNQTRPFFSNESLAFEETRPLINPELQQQPIKQSVAFLSDTAFCEGFTQNEIHAIAKKSHIILAHQGDILSQQDQPEDGLYLLVQGKAVVSYQTEAGDIITTRTISRTGTVLAWCTNPSGQRNRATIISSRDSTVLYVSRDDLLELFEQTPKLGIKYWYRLIWLIGTHLVSARMRYLSQIAGDEVLAVNSMIEQNAAVLPVSSPLYKVGSLLKNTVTTDEAFGVLYRCLHYGTRIERTVAGMSLDILKDLQRENAFYNKLAHIYDSVNTLPKEQNDTDVRRFATEQFKQAFKQVPYIIKGMENLPKKQGCLFIYNHLLGSGSTQLANGFRYSLDAQFISSMVIYKQYGTAAQRVVRRSKEFEYWRDAYYERFGNIFVDSWGALTPGTDVYDKFIADGQATLRSDTPLLISPEGKSFATDQSPGELLPYVFELAGSLPEDEEPWIVPIAVANFDKRADHNIYTVVIKPAFRISERVDIHDKVALKQFLADYQEEFRKVVIEAQELAQEIKKHPILSRREGCISNVRSVNQIDVEFESDVRELEFRSAHRRFEKRPVAFYGSSTIKFWSDYDAPFDSNETVNLGFNGATIDACVYYFERIILPYQPRSLVLYAGDNDIGNKHSSNKVIDRYVSLLEKVDRHLPGIPVTILGVKLSPTRLAMSNTVENTNSMLKQLARARPNTLYVDTNNVILDKQGNVDESLFEDDRLHLNRKGYQKLSAELAQFKAHIFEQK
;
A
#
# COMPACT_ATOMS: atom_id res chain seq x y z
N MET A 1 -36.70 28.40 32.06
CA MET A 1 -35.31 28.89 32.28
C MET A 1 -34.97 29.67 31.03
N ASP A 2 -34.52 30.93 31.14
CA ASP A 2 -34.16 31.72 29.97
C ASP A 2 -32.82 31.21 29.41
N LEU A 3 -32.86 30.55 28.25
CA LEU A 3 -31.70 29.97 27.59
C LEU A 3 -31.15 30.88 26.48
N SER A 4 -31.72 32.09 26.31
CA SER A 4 -31.35 33.03 25.25
C SER A 4 -29.89 33.46 25.30
N ASN A 5 -29.30 33.52 26.49
CA ASN A 5 -27.88 33.81 26.68
C ASN A 5 -26.97 32.75 26.04
N TYR A 6 -27.37 31.47 26.04
CA TYR A 6 -26.57 30.40 25.43
C TYR A 6 -26.66 30.41 23.91
N VAL A 7 -27.85 30.69 23.36
CA VAL A 7 -28.03 30.80 21.90
C VAL A 7 -27.27 32.01 21.37
N SER A 8 -27.36 33.15 22.06
CA SER A 8 -26.67 34.38 21.68
C SER A 8 -25.15 34.31 21.82
N ALA A 9 -24.63 33.35 22.60
CA ALA A 9 -23.19 33.12 22.75
C ALA A 9 -22.59 32.35 21.56
N LEU A 10 -23.40 31.71 20.71
CA LEU A 10 -22.89 30.98 19.56
C LEU A 10 -22.51 31.93 18.42
N PRO A 11 -21.34 31.75 17.78
CA PRO A 11 -20.86 32.65 16.73
C PRO A 11 -21.83 32.86 15.56
N PHE A 12 -22.65 31.86 15.20
CA PHE A 12 -23.61 32.01 14.11
C PHE A 12 -24.81 32.91 14.47
N ALA A 13 -25.08 33.13 15.75
CA ALA A 13 -26.28 33.84 16.21
C ALA A 13 -26.24 35.34 15.87
N GLU A 14 -25.05 35.94 15.80
CA GLU A 14 -24.87 37.35 15.45
C GLU A 14 -25.42 37.71 14.06
N LYS A 15 -25.43 36.74 13.15
CA LYS A 15 -25.84 36.92 11.76
C LYS A 15 -27.24 36.40 11.45
N ALA A 16 -27.93 35.81 12.44
CA ALA A 16 -29.27 35.28 12.26
C ALA A 16 -30.33 36.38 12.43
N SER A 17 -31.43 36.28 11.68
CA SER A 17 -32.54 37.22 11.82
C SER A 17 -33.17 37.11 13.22
N LYS A 18 -33.77 38.21 13.71
CA LYS A 18 -34.46 38.20 15.03
C LYS A 18 -35.53 37.11 15.13
N GLN A 19 -36.22 36.82 14.04
CA GLN A 19 -37.23 35.77 13.97
C GLN A 19 -36.59 34.38 14.12
N VAL A 20 -35.50 34.10 13.40
CA VAL A 20 -34.78 32.83 13.53
C VAL A 20 -34.22 32.67 14.95
N ILE A 21 -33.62 33.70 15.52
CA ILE A 21 -33.13 33.67 16.91
C ILE A 21 -34.26 33.40 17.90
N GLN A 22 -35.42 34.03 17.72
CA GLN A 22 -36.58 33.75 18.56
C GLN A 22 -36.99 32.28 18.46
N THR A 23 -37.11 31.73 17.25
CA THR A 23 -37.45 30.30 17.06
C THR A 23 -36.38 29.37 17.64
N LEU A 24 -35.09 29.68 17.50
CA LEU A 24 -34.02 28.91 18.11
C LEU A 24 -34.10 28.94 19.64
N ASN A 25 -34.43 30.09 20.24
CA ASN A 25 -34.64 30.24 21.67
C ASN A 25 -35.88 29.48 22.18
N GLU A 26 -36.92 29.37 21.35
CA GLU A 26 -38.12 28.57 21.67
C GLU A 26 -37.83 27.06 21.61
N LEU A 27 -36.92 26.63 20.72
CA LEU A 27 -36.59 25.22 20.50
C LEU A 27 -35.39 24.70 21.30
N VAL A 28 -34.53 25.57 21.82
CA VAL A 28 -33.28 25.17 22.49
C VAL A 28 -33.58 24.41 23.79
N GLN A 29 -32.85 23.32 24.00
CA GLN A 29 -32.93 22.51 25.21
C GLN A 29 -31.58 22.46 25.90
N LEU A 30 -31.56 22.73 27.20
CA LEU A 30 -30.39 22.52 28.04
C LEU A 30 -30.36 21.08 28.54
N LYS A 31 -29.22 20.41 28.35
CA LYS A 31 -28.92 19.07 28.86
C LYS A 31 -27.74 19.17 29.81
N GLU A 32 -27.99 18.88 31.08
CA GLU A 32 -26.92 18.71 32.08
C GLU A 32 -26.66 17.21 32.28
N LEU A 33 -25.39 16.84 32.31
CA LEU A 33 -24.94 15.46 32.50
C LEU A 33 -23.95 15.41 33.66
N HIS A 34 -24.06 14.38 34.49
CA HIS A 34 -23.04 14.03 35.48
C HIS A 34 -21.98 13.12 34.86
N ALA A 35 -20.83 13.00 35.51
CA ALA A 35 -19.82 12.05 35.09
C ALA A 35 -20.39 10.62 35.10
N GLY A 36 -20.24 9.91 33.97
CA GLY A 36 -20.80 8.58 33.73
C GLY A 36 -22.11 8.58 32.94
N ASP A 37 -22.81 9.72 32.81
CA ASP A 37 -24.08 9.77 32.09
C ASP A 37 -23.88 9.61 30.58
N MET A 38 -24.75 8.83 29.95
CA MET A 38 -24.79 8.66 28.50
C MET A 38 -25.57 9.80 27.86
N LEU A 39 -24.96 10.47 26.88
CA LEU A 39 -25.65 11.45 26.05
C LEU A 39 -26.43 10.77 24.92
N ALA A 40 -25.77 9.82 24.24
CA ALA A 40 -26.35 9.03 23.15
C ALA A 40 -25.52 7.78 22.89
N GLN A 41 -26.16 6.72 22.40
CA GLN A 41 -25.49 5.49 21.98
C GLN A 41 -25.34 5.41 20.46
N GLN A 42 -24.31 4.68 20.02
CA GLN A 42 -24.14 4.33 18.61
C GLN A 42 -25.40 3.64 18.07
N PHE A 43 -25.82 4.02 16.86
CA PHE A 43 -27.02 3.53 16.15
C PHE A 43 -28.37 3.92 16.75
N GLU A 44 -28.42 4.69 17.84
CA GLU A 44 -29.66 5.34 18.25
C GLU A 44 -30.15 6.34 17.19
N VAL A 45 -31.46 6.54 17.12
CA VAL A 45 -32.06 7.57 16.26
C VAL A 45 -31.53 8.92 16.74
N GLY A 46 -30.92 9.66 15.84
CA GLY A 46 -30.47 11.01 16.07
C GLY A 46 -31.64 11.98 16.07
N HIS A 47 -32.11 12.31 17.27
CA HIS A 47 -33.22 13.26 17.45
C HIS A 47 -32.73 14.71 17.54
N SER A 48 -31.52 14.93 18.06
CA SER A 48 -31.02 16.26 18.37
C SER A 48 -29.56 16.44 17.97
N LEU A 49 -29.21 17.67 17.59
CA LEU A 49 -27.83 18.12 17.49
C LEU A 49 -27.46 18.82 18.79
N TYR A 50 -26.32 18.47 19.38
CA TYR A 50 -25.84 19.08 20.62
C TYR A 50 -24.59 19.93 20.38
N PHE A 51 -24.39 20.93 21.23
CA PHE A 51 -23.15 21.70 21.33
C PHE A 51 -22.68 21.72 22.78
N LEU A 52 -21.40 21.43 22.99
CA LEU A 52 -20.79 21.40 24.32
C LEU A 52 -20.58 22.84 24.83
N MET A 53 -21.18 23.22 25.95
CA MET A 53 -20.95 24.55 26.55
C MET A 53 -19.85 24.48 27.61
N SER A 54 -19.82 23.40 28.38
CA SER A 54 -18.74 23.11 29.32
C SER A 54 -18.73 21.64 29.68
N GLY A 55 -17.57 21.14 30.12
CA GLY A 55 -17.37 19.74 30.51
C GLY A 55 -16.54 18.96 29.50
N GLU A 56 -16.73 17.64 29.47
CA GLU A 56 -15.97 16.72 28.64
C GLU A 56 -16.79 15.47 28.34
N ILE A 57 -16.90 15.15 27.05
CA ILE A 57 -17.63 13.98 26.53
C ILE A 57 -16.62 13.04 25.88
N SER A 58 -16.59 11.79 26.33
CA SER A 58 -15.88 10.71 25.67
C SER A 58 -16.66 10.15 24.49
N ILE A 59 -15.92 9.77 23.46
CA ILE A 59 -16.43 9.10 22.27
C ILE A 59 -15.97 7.66 22.33
N SER A 60 -16.89 6.72 22.15
CA SER A 60 -16.57 5.31 22.12
C SER A 60 -17.29 4.56 21.01
N ILE A 61 -16.68 3.45 20.59
CA ILE A 61 -17.27 2.48 19.67
C ILE A 61 -17.51 1.19 20.45
N PRO A 62 -18.77 0.87 20.78
CA PRO A 62 -19.13 -0.42 21.36
C PRO A 62 -19.04 -1.51 20.28
N LEU A 63 -18.50 -2.67 20.65
CA LEU A 63 -18.43 -3.84 19.79
C LEU A 63 -19.45 -4.87 20.25
N GLN A 64 -20.44 -5.14 19.40
CA GLN A 64 -21.55 -6.01 19.75
C GLN A 64 -21.10 -7.44 20.08
N GLU A 65 -20.14 -8.00 19.33
CA GLU A 65 -19.69 -9.39 19.53
C GLU A 65 -18.87 -9.60 20.82
N SER A 66 -18.11 -8.59 21.26
CA SER A 66 -17.18 -8.75 22.40
C SER A 66 -17.65 -8.09 23.69
N GLY A 67 -18.70 -7.26 23.63
CA GLY A 67 -19.16 -6.44 24.76
C GLY A 67 -18.14 -5.38 25.22
N LYS A 68 -17.02 -5.22 24.51
CA LYS A 68 -16.00 -4.20 24.80
C LYS A 68 -16.37 -2.89 24.12
N SER A 69 -16.05 -1.78 24.78
CA SER A 69 -16.16 -0.44 24.21
C SER A 69 -14.76 0.17 24.14
N TYR A 70 -14.37 0.64 22.96
CA TYR A 70 -13.07 1.27 22.75
C TYR A 70 -13.22 2.79 22.74
N HIS A 71 -12.39 3.46 23.53
CA HIS A 71 -12.31 4.91 23.56
C HIS A 71 -11.56 5.42 22.31
N VAL A 72 -12.22 6.27 21.53
CA VAL A 72 -11.70 6.75 20.22
C VAL A 72 -11.74 8.28 20.10
N GLY A 73 -11.73 8.98 21.23
CA GLY A 73 -11.58 10.43 21.27
C GLY A 73 -12.36 11.09 22.39
N LEU A 74 -12.04 12.37 22.60
CA LEU A 74 -12.69 13.24 23.58
C LEU A 74 -13.18 14.51 22.88
N ILE A 75 -14.28 15.06 23.39
CA ILE A 75 -14.80 16.37 23.04
C ILE A 75 -14.78 17.20 24.32
N ASN A 76 -13.93 18.21 24.36
CA ASN A 76 -13.74 19.11 25.50
C ASN A 76 -13.60 20.58 25.10
N GLN A 77 -13.77 20.89 23.82
CA GLN A 77 -13.78 22.26 23.33
C GLN A 77 -15.19 22.82 23.44
N GLU A 78 -15.28 24.05 23.94
CA GLU A 78 -16.53 24.82 23.94
C GLU A 78 -17.03 24.95 22.50
N PHE A 79 -18.35 24.82 22.33
CA PHE A 79 -19.07 24.82 21.07
C PHE A 79 -18.83 23.64 20.13
N ALA A 80 -18.06 22.62 20.52
CA ALA A 80 -17.89 21.44 19.69
C ALA A 80 -19.25 20.76 19.44
N PRO A 81 -19.62 20.48 18.17
CA PRO A 81 -20.87 19.84 17.83
C PRO A 81 -20.82 18.37 18.25
N ILE A 82 -21.97 17.78 18.52
CA ILE A 82 -22.13 16.35 18.81
C ILE A 82 -23.40 15.87 18.13
N GLY A 83 -23.29 14.77 17.38
CA GLY A 83 -24.44 14.14 16.73
C GLY A 83 -24.74 14.61 15.31
N TRP A 84 -23.89 15.43 14.68
CA TRP A 84 -24.11 15.95 13.32
C TRP A 84 -24.19 14.87 12.23
N SER A 85 -23.71 13.66 12.49
CA SER A 85 -23.95 12.50 11.62
C SER A 85 -25.45 12.24 11.37
N ALA A 86 -26.32 12.69 12.27
CA ALA A 86 -27.76 12.53 12.15
C ALA A 86 -28.43 13.46 11.12
N PHE A 87 -27.71 14.43 10.54
CA PHE A 87 -28.19 15.14 9.34
C PHE A 87 -28.34 14.21 8.12
N ARG A 88 -27.65 13.06 8.13
CA ARG A 88 -27.72 12.08 7.05
C ARG A 88 -28.74 10.99 7.38
N GLN A 89 -29.64 10.69 6.45
CA GLN A 89 -30.53 9.54 6.55
C GLN A 89 -29.72 8.22 6.70
N PRO A 90 -30.11 7.31 7.61
CA PRO A 90 -31.38 7.25 8.37
C PRO A 90 -31.36 7.99 9.73
N SER A 91 -30.56 9.06 9.86
CA SER A 91 -30.44 9.94 11.02
C SER A 91 -30.03 9.17 12.27
N ARG A 92 -28.80 8.66 12.28
CA ARG A 92 -28.26 7.81 13.35
C ARG A 92 -26.95 8.36 13.88
N TYR A 93 -26.70 8.21 15.17
CA TYR A 93 -25.40 8.54 15.74
C TYR A 93 -24.34 7.50 15.37
N ALA A 94 -23.23 7.95 14.80
CA ALA A 94 -22.13 7.08 14.37
C ALA A 94 -21.33 6.46 15.53
N THR A 95 -21.37 7.06 16.72
CA THR A 95 -20.60 6.66 17.92
C THR A 95 -21.40 6.86 19.19
N SER A 96 -20.96 6.24 20.28
CA SER A 96 -21.49 6.47 21.62
C SER A 96 -20.80 7.66 22.29
N PHE A 97 -21.55 8.43 23.07
CA PHE A 97 -21.11 9.64 23.76
C PHE A 97 -21.42 9.55 25.26
N GLN A 98 -20.40 9.63 26.11
CA GLN A 98 -20.54 9.55 27.56
C GLN A 98 -19.80 10.68 28.26
N ALA A 99 -20.43 11.36 29.20
CA ALA A 99 -19.81 12.41 29.99
C ALA A 99 -18.72 11.82 30.91
N THR A 100 -17.50 12.34 30.83
CA THR A 100 -16.40 11.98 31.76
C THR A 100 -16.35 12.93 32.96
N LYS A 101 -16.91 14.13 32.80
CA LYS A 101 -17.04 15.18 33.81
C LYS A 101 -18.48 15.71 33.80
N ALA A 102 -18.84 16.55 34.78
CA ALA A 102 -20.11 17.27 34.69
C ALA A 102 -20.12 18.14 33.43
N CYS A 103 -21.14 18.00 32.59
CA CYS A 103 -21.25 18.68 31.30
C CYS A 103 -22.53 19.49 31.21
N LYS A 104 -22.46 20.62 30.51
CA LYS A 104 -23.63 21.37 30.05
C LYS A 104 -23.61 21.40 28.53
N LEU A 105 -24.71 20.98 27.92
CA LEU A 105 -24.91 21.01 26.49
C LEU A 105 -26.20 21.74 26.17
N ILE A 106 -26.21 22.44 25.05
CA ILE A 106 -27.44 22.89 24.42
C ILE A 106 -27.75 22.02 23.22
N SER A 107 -29.03 21.92 22.86
CA SER A 107 -29.43 21.10 21.73
C SER A 107 -30.67 21.62 21.02
N TRP A 108 -30.77 21.24 19.74
CA TRP A 108 -31.94 21.47 18.91
C TRP A 108 -32.44 20.17 18.30
N PRO A 109 -33.77 19.96 18.23
CA PRO A 109 -34.34 18.85 17.46
C PRO A 109 -33.97 18.98 15.98
N ILE A 110 -33.39 17.93 15.40
CA ILE A 110 -32.86 17.96 14.03
C ILE A 110 -33.97 18.24 13.01
N ALA A 111 -35.15 17.64 13.19
CA ALA A 111 -36.27 17.83 12.27
C ALA A 111 -36.76 19.29 12.22
N GLU A 112 -36.78 19.98 13.36
CA GLU A 112 -37.18 21.39 13.42
C GLU A 112 -36.06 22.30 12.93
N LEU A 113 -34.81 22.01 13.32
CA LEU A 113 -33.63 22.73 12.81
C LEU A 113 -33.55 22.65 11.28
N GLN A 114 -33.82 21.48 10.69
CA GLN A 114 -33.83 21.32 9.23
C GLN A 114 -34.87 22.22 8.54
N LYS A 115 -36.07 22.37 9.11
CA LYS A 115 -37.07 23.30 8.56
C LYS A 115 -36.59 24.75 8.56
N ILE A 116 -35.86 25.15 9.62
CA ILE A 116 -35.26 26.48 9.70
C ILE A 116 -34.20 26.64 8.61
N LEU A 117 -33.28 25.68 8.50
CA LEU A 117 -32.22 25.69 7.48
C LEU A 117 -32.78 25.69 6.04
N ASP A 118 -33.89 25.00 5.80
CA ASP A 118 -34.53 24.94 4.48
C ASP A 118 -35.29 26.24 4.13
N SER A 119 -35.72 27.01 5.14
CA SER A 119 -36.52 28.23 4.97
C SER A 119 -35.70 29.53 4.92
N ASP A 120 -34.53 29.56 5.57
CA ASP A 120 -33.63 30.71 5.60
C ASP A 120 -32.22 30.30 5.14
N THR A 121 -31.88 30.63 3.89
CA THR A 121 -30.60 30.25 3.29
C THR A 121 -29.42 31.02 3.85
N GLU A 122 -29.61 32.28 4.29
CA GLU A 122 -28.52 33.08 4.85
C GLU A 122 -28.14 32.54 6.24
N PHE A 123 -29.15 32.22 7.05
CA PHE A 123 -28.91 31.53 8.32
C PHE A 123 -28.28 30.15 8.10
N ALA A 124 -28.76 29.39 7.12
CA ALA A 124 -28.23 28.05 6.85
C ALA A 124 -26.75 28.06 6.45
N ASP A 125 -26.31 29.02 5.62
CA ASP A 125 -24.91 29.15 5.23
C ASP A 125 -24.02 29.40 6.45
N HIS A 126 -24.40 30.35 7.32
CA HIS A 126 -23.65 30.66 8.53
C HIS A 126 -23.65 29.51 9.55
N PHE A 127 -24.79 28.86 9.76
CA PHE A 127 -24.91 27.75 10.69
C PHE A 127 -24.10 26.52 10.23
N LEU A 128 -24.18 26.16 8.95
CA LEU A 128 -23.45 25.01 8.42
C LEU A 128 -21.94 25.29 8.32
N THR A 129 -21.55 26.53 8.03
CA THR A 129 -20.17 26.98 8.12
C THR A 129 -19.62 26.75 9.53
N PHE A 130 -20.34 27.25 10.54
CA PHE A 130 -19.97 27.07 11.94
C PHE A 130 -19.88 25.57 12.30
N LEU A 131 -20.89 24.79 11.95
CA LEU A 131 -20.91 23.35 12.21
C LEU A 131 -19.70 22.63 11.58
N TYR A 132 -19.34 22.99 10.35
CA TYR A 132 -18.15 22.45 9.68
C TYR A 132 -16.88 22.84 10.44
N CYS A 133 -16.68 24.13 10.73
CA CYS A 133 -15.50 24.64 11.42
C CYS A 133 -15.31 23.99 12.79
N GLU A 134 -16.36 23.90 13.60
CA GLU A 134 -16.28 23.31 14.94
C GLU A 134 -16.13 21.77 14.92
N SER A 135 -16.40 21.12 13.78
CA SER A 135 -16.14 19.67 13.62
C SER A 135 -14.66 19.36 13.31
N LEU A 136 -13.91 20.34 12.79
CA LEU A 136 -12.52 20.17 12.36
C LEU A 136 -11.56 19.79 13.51
N PRO A 137 -11.63 20.41 14.71
CA PRO A 137 -10.77 20.02 15.83
C PRO A 137 -11.00 18.58 16.29
N VAL A 138 -12.23 18.06 16.18
CA VAL A 138 -12.55 16.66 16.53
C VAL A 138 -11.80 15.69 15.61
N LEU A 139 -11.72 16.00 14.32
CA LEU A 139 -10.93 15.22 13.36
C LEU A 139 -9.43 15.38 13.59
N THR A 140 -8.94 16.59 13.83
CA THR A 140 -7.52 16.86 14.13
C THR A 140 -7.05 16.06 15.34
N SER A 141 -7.85 16.04 16.43
CA SER A 141 -7.54 15.32 17.67
C SER A 141 -7.29 13.83 17.44
N ILE A 142 -8.13 13.16 16.63
CA ILE A 142 -7.94 11.73 16.35
C ILE A 142 -6.78 11.48 15.37
N GLN A 143 -6.57 12.35 14.38
CA GLN A 143 -5.46 12.22 13.43
C GLN A 143 -4.10 12.33 14.15
N ASN A 144 -3.98 13.24 15.11
CA ASN A 144 -2.78 13.39 15.94
C ASN A 144 -2.51 12.17 16.86
N GLN A 145 -3.51 11.31 17.10
CA GLN A 145 -3.35 10.07 17.87
C GLN A 145 -3.02 8.85 16.99
N THR A 146 -3.25 8.94 15.67
CA THR A 146 -2.97 7.83 14.75
C THR A 146 -1.48 7.74 14.39
N ARG A 147 -0.95 6.51 14.32
CA ARG A 147 0.43 6.23 13.92
C ARG A 147 0.55 6.04 12.40
N PRO A 148 1.69 6.38 11.76
CA PRO A 148 1.96 6.05 10.35
C PRO A 148 1.93 4.53 10.08
N PHE A 149 1.51 4.12 8.88
CA PHE A 149 1.73 2.75 8.37
C PHE A 149 3.19 2.56 7.96
N PHE A 150 3.67 1.31 7.89
CA PHE A 150 4.98 1.06 7.27
C PHE A 150 4.96 1.35 5.77
N SER A 151 3.84 1.05 5.12
CA SER A 151 3.53 1.36 3.72
C SER A 151 3.16 2.84 3.51
N ASN A 152 4.01 3.76 3.95
CA ASN A 152 3.76 5.20 3.87
C ASN A 152 4.13 5.75 2.47
N GLU A 153 3.15 5.79 1.56
CA GLU A 153 3.31 6.28 0.18
C GLU A 153 3.86 7.70 0.10
N SER A 154 3.49 8.58 1.04
CA SER A 154 4.04 9.93 1.12
C SER A 154 5.56 9.98 1.23
N LEU A 155 6.21 8.90 1.71
CA LEU A 155 7.67 8.81 1.84
C LEU A 155 8.34 8.19 0.60
N ALA A 156 7.57 7.72 -0.37
CA ALA A 156 8.07 7.03 -1.55
C ALA A 156 8.62 7.98 -2.63
N PHE A 157 8.24 9.25 -2.59
CA PHE A 157 8.63 10.26 -3.58
C PHE A 157 10.09 10.68 -3.39
N GLU A 158 10.87 10.68 -4.47
CA GLU A 158 12.23 11.24 -4.47
C GLU A 158 12.19 12.77 -4.33
N GLU A 159 11.24 13.41 -5.01
CA GLU A 159 10.99 14.86 -4.98
C GLU A 159 9.48 15.14 -5.02
N THR A 160 9.04 16.14 -4.27
CA THR A 160 7.69 16.72 -4.37
C THR A 160 7.79 18.22 -4.65
N ARG A 161 6.80 18.78 -5.35
CA ARG A 161 6.80 20.20 -5.75
C ARG A 161 5.39 20.77 -5.81
N PRO A 162 5.14 22.01 -5.34
CA PRO A 162 3.86 22.68 -5.53
C PRO A 162 3.49 22.81 -7.01
N LEU A 163 2.26 22.46 -7.37
CA LEU A 163 1.71 22.71 -8.70
C LEU A 163 1.23 24.16 -8.79
N ILE A 164 2.13 25.07 -9.17
CA ILE A 164 1.84 26.50 -9.24
C ILE A 164 1.33 26.86 -10.64
N ASN A 165 0.17 27.52 -10.71
CA ASN A 165 -0.46 28.00 -11.95
C ASN A 165 -0.57 26.89 -13.02
N PRO A 166 -1.32 25.80 -12.76
CA PRO A 166 -1.48 24.74 -13.74
C PRO A 166 -2.12 25.26 -15.04
N GLU A 167 -1.76 24.65 -16.17
CA GLU A 167 -2.45 24.88 -17.43
C GLU A 167 -3.91 24.43 -17.30
N LEU A 168 -4.85 25.37 -17.44
CA LEU A 168 -6.28 25.10 -17.35
C LEU A 168 -6.84 24.75 -18.74
N GLN A 169 -7.25 23.51 -18.92
CA GLN A 169 -7.84 23.02 -20.16
C GLN A 169 -9.36 22.98 -20.05
N GLN A 170 -10.08 23.31 -21.13
CA GLN A 170 -11.53 23.15 -21.16
C GLN A 170 -11.91 21.78 -21.70
N GLN A 171 -12.87 21.12 -21.03
CA GLN A 171 -13.46 19.87 -21.48
C GLN A 171 -14.87 20.13 -22.04
N PRO A 172 -15.38 19.34 -23.01
CA PRO A 172 -16.76 19.44 -23.43
C PRO A 172 -17.72 19.33 -22.25
N ILE A 173 -18.58 20.33 -22.07
CA ILE A 173 -19.53 20.45 -20.94
C ILE A 173 -20.30 19.14 -20.70
N LYS A 174 -20.69 18.43 -21.77
CA LYS A 174 -21.40 17.14 -21.69
C LYS A 174 -20.61 16.08 -20.90
N GLN A 175 -19.30 16.02 -21.09
CA GLN A 175 -18.44 15.07 -20.38
C GLN A 175 -18.30 15.47 -18.90
N SER A 176 -18.08 16.75 -18.61
CA SER A 176 -18.01 17.26 -17.23
C SER A 176 -19.32 17.05 -16.46
N VAL A 177 -20.47 17.27 -17.12
CA VAL A 177 -21.80 16.96 -16.55
C VAL A 177 -21.96 15.47 -16.24
N ALA A 178 -21.54 14.59 -17.15
CA ALA A 178 -21.61 13.15 -16.93
C ALA A 178 -20.72 12.71 -15.75
N PHE A 179 -19.50 13.23 -15.67
CA PHE A 179 -18.55 12.97 -14.59
C PHE A 179 -19.08 13.46 -13.23
N LEU A 180 -19.55 14.69 -13.14
CA LEU A 180 -20.12 15.26 -11.91
C LEU A 180 -21.40 14.53 -11.49
N SER A 181 -22.21 14.06 -12.43
CA SER A 181 -23.42 13.28 -12.12
C SER A 181 -23.12 11.92 -11.47
N ASP A 182 -22.01 11.27 -11.83
CA ASP A 182 -21.61 10.00 -11.20
C ASP A 182 -20.84 10.19 -9.88
N THR A 183 -20.37 11.41 -9.62
CA THR A 183 -19.59 11.75 -8.43
C THR A 183 -20.44 11.70 -7.16
N ALA A 184 -19.97 10.95 -6.16
CA ALA A 184 -20.67 10.82 -4.88
C ALA A 184 -20.84 12.18 -4.18
N PHE A 185 -19.87 13.09 -4.32
CA PHE A 185 -19.94 14.43 -3.74
C PHE A 185 -21.12 15.26 -4.26
N CYS A 186 -21.57 15.07 -5.50
CA CYS A 186 -22.68 15.82 -6.09
C CYS A 186 -24.05 15.14 -5.89
N GLU A 187 -24.13 14.13 -5.01
CA GLU A 187 -25.40 13.48 -4.70
C GLU A 187 -26.41 14.47 -4.08
N GLY A 188 -27.61 14.53 -4.66
CA GLY A 188 -28.66 15.50 -4.29
C GLY A 188 -28.62 16.83 -5.07
N PHE A 189 -27.63 17.01 -5.95
CA PHE A 189 -27.55 18.17 -6.82
C PHE A 189 -28.47 17.95 -8.03
N THR A 190 -29.17 19.00 -8.44
CA THR A 190 -30.02 18.97 -9.64
C THR A 190 -29.16 19.01 -10.90
N GLN A 191 -29.74 18.61 -12.04
CA GLN A 191 -29.05 18.67 -13.33
C GLN A 191 -28.63 20.10 -13.69
N ASN A 192 -29.43 21.11 -13.33
CA ASN A 192 -29.08 22.52 -13.57
C ASN A 192 -27.87 22.97 -12.73
N GLU A 193 -27.82 22.56 -11.46
CA GLU A 193 -26.69 22.85 -10.56
C GLU A 193 -25.40 22.17 -11.06
N ILE A 194 -25.49 20.89 -11.45
CA ILE A 194 -24.35 20.16 -12.03
C ILE A 194 -23.87 20.84 -13.32
N HIS A 195 -24.80 21.28 -14.17
CA HIS A 195 -24.48 21.99 -15.40
C HIS A 195 -23.80 23.34 -15.15
N ALA A 196 -24.21 24.06 -14.09
CA ALA A 196 -23.59 25.32 -13.70
C ALA A 196 -22.14 25.12 -13.24
N ILE A 197 -21.87 24.10 -12.40
CA ILE A 197 -20.51 23.73 -11.99
C ILE A 197 -19.66 23.31 -13.20
N ALA A 198 -20.21 22.47 -14.08
CA ALA A 198 -19.52 21.99 -15.27
C ALA A 198 -19.03 23.12 -16.19
N LYS A 199 -19.82 24.20 -16.32
CA LYS A 199 -19.45 25.37 -17.13
C LYS A 199 -18.24 26.14 -16.61
N LYS A 200 -18.00 26.06 -15.30
CA LYS A 200 -16.89 26.73 -14.60
C LYS A 200 -15.73 25.78 -14.30
N SER A 201 -15.82 24.53 -14.72
CA SER A 201 -14.80 23.52 -14.44
C SER A 201 -13.73 23.48 -15.52
N HIS A 202 -12.51 23.21 -15.10
CA HIS A 202 -11.33 23.03 -15.93
C HIS A 202 -10.70 21.66 -15.66
N ILE A 203 -9.91 21.19 -16.62
CA ILE A 203 -9.03 20.03 -16.45
C ILE A 203 -7.62 20.54 -16.18
N ILE A 204 -6.97 19.93 -15.19
CA ILE A 204 -5.55 20.09 -14.90
C ILE A 204 -4.88 18.72 -14.95
N LEU A 205 -3.64 18.70 -15.43
CA LEU A 205 -2.79 17.51 -15.38
C LEU A 205 -1.73 17.71 -14.30
N ALA A 206 -1.69 16.79 -13.34
CA ALA A 206 -0.70 16.76 -12.27
C ALA A 206 0.22 15.56 -12.43
N HIS A 207 1.51 15.82 -12.54
CA HIS A 207 2.55 14.81 -12.71
C HIS A 207 2.94 14.16 -11.39
N GLN A 208 3.67 13.05 -11.46
CA GLN A 208 4.22 12.42 -10.25
C GLN A 208 5.00 13.45 -9.40
N GLY A 209 4.68 13.48 -8.10
CA GLY A 209 5.27 14.37 -7.11
C GLY A 209 4.68 15.79 -7.08
N ASP A 210 3.76 16.14 -7.98
CA ASP A 210 3.06 17.43 -7.90
C ASP A 210 2.15 17.47 -6.68
N ILE A 211 2.26 18.55 -5.92
CA ILE A 211 1.41 18.86 -4.78
C ILE A 211 0.25 19.71 -5.30
N LEU A 212 -0.92 19.10 -5.39
CA LEU A 212 -2.18 19.71 -5.84
C LEU A 212 -2.72 20.72 -4.81
N SER A 213 -2.54 20.41 -3.53
CA SER A 213 -2.98 21.23 -2.40
C SER A 213 -2.05 20.93 -1.23
N GLN A 214 -1.62 21.94 -0.49
CA GLN A 214 -0.64 21.80 0.58
C GLN A 214 -1.25 22.17 1.93
N GLN A 215 -1.02 21.32 2.94
CA GLN A 215 -1.48 21.56 4.31
C GLN A 215 -1.06 22.96 4.79
N ASP A 216 -1.95 23.62 5.53
CA ASP A 216 -1.78 24.96 6.11
C ASP A 216 -1.65 26.11 5.09
N GLN A 217 -1.67 25.83 3.78
CA GLN A 217 -1.82 26.85 2.75
C GLN A 217 -3.29 27.23 2.56
N PRO A 218 -3.59 28.44 2.04
CA PRO A 218 -4.95 28.84 1.71
C PRO A 218 -5.65 27.84 0.77
N GLU A 219 -6.94 27.65 0.97
CA GLU A 219 -7.78 26.87 0.06
C GLU A 219 -8.02 27.65 -1.24
N ASP A 220 -7.82 27.00 -2.40
CA ASP A 220 -7.84 27.67 -3.71
C ASP A 220 -8.87 27.08 -4.71
N GLY A 221 -9.55 25.98 -4.36
CA GLY A 221 -10.65 25.47 -5.16
C GLY A 221 -11.10 24.06 -4.79
N LEU A 222 -11.98 23.51 -5.64
CA LEU A 222 -12.45 22.13 -5.58
C LEU A 222 -11.72 21.27 -6.60
N TYR A 223 -11.15 20.16 -6.13
CA TYR A 223 -10.38 19.22 -6.94
C TYR A 223 -11.04 17.84 -6.90
N LEU A 224 -11.37 17.30 -8.07
CA LEU A 224 -11.98 15.98 -8.23
C LEU A 224 -11.10 15.11 -9.13
N LEU A 225 -10.69 13.93 -8.64
CA LEU A 225 -9.87 13.02 -9.44
C LEU A 225 -10.69 12.50 -10.63
N VAL A 226 -10.26 12.79 -11.85
CA VAL A 226 -10.84 12.20 -13.07
C VAL A 226 -10.15 10.86 -13.34
N GLN A 227 -8.82 10.88 -13.38
CA GLN A 227 -8.00 9.71 -13.63
C GLN A 227 -6.65 9.84 -12.93
N GLY A 228 -6.05 8.71 -12.58
CA GLY A 228 -4.72 8.67 -11.99
C GLY A 228 -4.80 8.25 -10.54
N LYS A 229 -3.90 8.80 -9.71
CA LYS A 229 -3.82 8.44 -8.31
C LYS A 229 -3.17 9.56 -7.49
N ALA A 230 -3.75 9.85 -6.33
CA ALA A 230 -3.27 10.85 -5.39
C ALA A 230 -3.15 10.28 -3.97
N VAL A 231 -2.18 10.78 -3.21
CA VAL A 231 -1.89 10.42 -1.83
C VAL A 231 -2.26 11.59 -0.93
N VAL A 232 -3.02 11.32 0.13
CA VAL A 232 -3.43 12.31 1.12
C VAL A 232 -2.51 12.21 2.34
N SER A 233 -1.64 13.20 2.51
CA SER A 233 -0.63 13.27 3.55
C SER A 233 -1.00 14.30 4.61
N TYR A 234 -0.98 13.90 5.88
CA TYR A 234 -1.24 14.78 7.03
C TYR A 234 0.01 14.84 7.91
N GLN A 235 0.44 16.05 8.26
CA GLN A 235 1.50 16.26 9.24
C GLN A 235 0.89 16.52 10.61
N THR A 236 1.22 15.68 11.59
CA THR A 236 0.75 15.84 12.97
C THR A 236 1.45 17.01 13.66
N GLU A 237 0.90 17.43 14.79
CA GLU A 237 1.54 18.42 15.68
C GLU A 237 2.92 17.95 16.22
N ALA A 238 3.12 16.63 16.32
CA ALA A 238 4.42 16.04 16.69
C ALA A 238 5.44 16.05 15.53
N GLY A 239 5.02 16.42 14.33
CA GLY A 239 5.84 16.45 13.11
C GLY A 239 5.84 15.15 12.31
N ASP A 240 5.04 14.15 12.69
CA ASP A 240 4.94 12.88 11.97
C ASP A 240 4.14 13.03 10.68
N ILE A 241 4.62 12.46 9.58
CA ILE A 241 3.92 12.45 8.30
C ILE A 241 3.13 11.15 8.16
N ILE A 242 1.81 11.28 8.03
CA ILE A 242 0.87 10.16 7.93
C ILE A 242 0.20 10.19 6.55
N THR A 243 0.39 9.13 5.75
CA THR A 243 -0.55 8.86 4.65
C THR A 243 -1.90 8.48 5.24
N THR A 244 -2.88 9.37 5.16
CA THR A 244 -4.23 9.12 5.68
C THR A 244 -5.07 8.30 4.72
N ARG A 245 -4.93 8.54 3.42
CA ARG A 245 -5.67 7.87 2.35
C ARG A 245 -4.87 7.80 1.06
N THR A 246 -5.23 6.83 0.23
CA THR A 246 -4.74 6.73 -1.14
C THR A 246 -5.90 6.63 -2.10
N ILE A 247 -5.96 7.55 -3.05
CA ILE A 247 -7.13 7.79 -3.88
C ILE A 247 -6.78 7.50 -5.34
N SER A 248 -7.27 6.41 -5.89
CA SER A 248 -7.21 6.08 -7.34
C SER A 248 -8.58 6.04 -8.01
N ARG A 249 -9.65 6.28 -7.23
CA ARG A 249 -11.04 6.20 -7.70
C ARG A 249 -11.50 7.52 -8.30
N THR A 250 -11.92 7.48 -9.56
CA THR A 250 -12.60 8.56 -10.29
C THR A 250 -13.78 9.15 -9.49
N GLY A 251 -13.95 10.47 -9.57
CA GLY A 251 -15.02 11.22 -8.90
C GLY A 251 -14.81 11.42 -7.40
N THR A 252 -13.62 11.12 -6.87
CA THR A 252 -13.30 11.37 -5.45
C THR A 252 -12.75 12.79 -5.28
N VAL A 253 -13.26 13.50 -4.27
CA VAL A 253 -12.74 14.81 -3.88
C VAL A 253 -11.33 14.64 -3.31
N LEU A 254 -10.40 15.43 -3.85
CA LEU A 254 -9.00 15.47 -3.43
C LEU A 254 -8.76 16.62 -2.44
N ALA A 255 -9.20 17.82 -2.82
CA ALA A 255 -9.14 19.04 -2.02
C ALA A 255 -10.40 19.88 -2.31
N TRP A 256 -10.72 20.79 -1.39
CA TRP A 256 -11.91 21.63 -1.47
C TRP A 256 -11.65 22.98 -0.82
N CYS A 257 -12.48 23.96 -1.16
CA CYS A 257 -12.49 25.26 -0.52
C CYS A 257 -13.82 25.56 0.17
N THR A 258 -13.78 26.53 1.06
CA THR A 258 -14.90 27.01 1.86
C THR A 258 -15.20 28.48 1.58
N ASN A 259 -16.42 28.91 1.95
CA ASN A 259 -16.88 30.28 1.74
C ASN A 259 -16.11 31.32 2.60
N PRO A 260 -15.83 31.09 3.89
CA PRO A 260 -15.10 32.06 4.71
C PRO A 260 -13.68 32.32 4.21
N SER A 261 -13.27 33.59 4.21
CA SER A 261 -11.87 33.94 3.99
C SER A 261 -10.98 33.43 5.12
N GLY A 262 -9.84 32.82 4.78
CA GLY A 262 -8.78 32.48 5.74
C GLY A 262 -8.73 31.02 6.20
N GLN A 263 -9.63 30.15 5.72
CA GLN A 263 -9.49 28.71 5.91
C GLN A 263 -8.27 28.16 5.16
N ARG A 264 -7.72 27.07 5.69
CA ARG A 264 -6.48 26.45 5.21
C ARG A 264 -6.71 24.99 4.93
N ASN A 265 -6.02 24.49 3.91
CA ASN A 265 -6.04 23.09 3.55
C ASN A 265 -5.61 22.23 4.75
N ARG A 266 -6.38 21.18 5.04
CA ARG A 266 -6.13 20.28 6.17
C ARG A 266 -5.03 19.26 5.95
N ALA A 267 -4.72 18.96 4.69
CA ALA A 267 -3.79 17.91 4.32
C ALA A 267 -3.08 18.31 3.02
N THR A 268 -1.94 17.69 2.80
CA THR A 268 -1.19 17.79 1.54
C THR A 268 -1.64 16.69 0.59
N ILE A 269 -2.00 17.05 -0.63
CA ILE A 269 -2.43 16.15 -1.69
C ILE A 269 -1.33 16.05 -2.74
N ILE A 270 -0.77 14.85 -2.92
CA ILE A 270 0.36 14.61 -3.82
C ILE A 270 -0.10 13.66 -4.92
N SER A 271 0.10 14.01 -6.19
CA SER A 271 -0.14 13.10 -7.30
C SER A 271 0.94 12.02 -7.35
N SER A 272 0.57 10.74 -7.25
CA SER A 272 1.55 9.64 -7.21
C SER A 272 2.04 9.20 -8.58
N ARG A 273 1.33 9.62 -9.62
CA ARG A 273 1.58 9.39 -11.05
C ARG A 273 0.96 10.54 -11.85
N ASP A 274 1.07 10.52 -13.17
CA ASP A 274 0.32 11.46 -14.00
C ASP A 274 -1.21 11.26 -13.78
N SER A 275 -1.86 12.31 -13.31
CA SER A 275 -3.27 12.32 -12.91
C SER A 275 -4.01 13.50 -13.52
N THR A 276 -5.17 13.21 -14.09
CA THR A 276 -6.11 14.19 -14.62
C THR A 276 -7.11 14.56 -13.53
N VAL A 277 -7.24 15.86 -13.25
CA VAL A 277 -8.07 16.38 -12.17
C VAL A 277 -9.02 17.43 -12.72
N LEU A 278 -10.29 17.35 -12.33
CA LEU A 278 -11.27 18.41 -12.58
C LEU A 278 -11.13 19.43 -11.46
N TYR A 279 -10.90 20.68 -11.85
CA TYR A 279 -10.68 21.82 -10.96
C TYR A 279 -11.76 22.87 -11.16
N VAL A 280 -12.28 23.41 -10.06
CA VAL A 280 -13.12 24.62 -10.06
C VAL A 280 -12.49 25.60 -9.08
N SER A 281 -12.19 26.81 -9.56
CA SER A 281 -11.53 27.82 -8.74
C SER A 281 -12.41 28.25 -7.57
N ARG A 282 -11.79 28.71 -6.48
CA ARG A 282 -12.52 29.30 -5.35
C ARG A 282 -13.45 30.42 -5.82
N ASP A 283 -12.96 31.34 -6.65
CA ASP A 283 -13.72 32.50 -7.10
C ASP A 283 -14.95 32.10 -7.93
N ASP A 284 -14.81 31.12 -8.83
CA ASP A 284 -15.95 30.60 -9.59
C ASP A 284 -16.97 29.88 -8.71
N LEU A 285 -16.54 29.16 -7.68
CA LEU A 285 -17.45 28.52 -6.72
C LEU A 285 -18.23 29.55 -5.92
N LEU A 286 -17.57 30.61 -5.44
CA LEU A 286 -18.23 31.70 -4.72
C LEU A 286 -19.24 32.41 -5.60
N GLU A 287 -18.88 32.71 -6.86
CA GLU A 287 -19.82 33.29 -7.83
C GLU A 287 -21.05 32.39 -8.02
N LEU A 288 -20.87 31.07 -8.11
CA LEU A 288 -21.97 30.12 -8.23
C LEU A 288 -22.87 30.10 -6.98
N PHE A 289 -22.29 30.21 -5.79
CA PHE A 289 -23.04 30.24 -4.53
C PHE A 289 -23.82 31.54 -4.36
N GLU A 290 -23.26 32.68 -4.78
CA GLU A 290 -23.97 33.95 -4.81
C GLU A 290 -25.16 33.92 -5.79
N GLN A 291 -24.97 33.35 -6.99
CA GLN A 291 -26.03 33.23 -7.99
C GLN A 291 -27.10 32.20 -7.60
N THR A 292 -26.72 31.12 -6.92
CA THR A 292 -27.62 30.04 -6.50
C THR A 292 -27.36 29.66 -5.03
N PRO A 293 -27.89 30.42 -4.05
CA PRO A 293 -27.61 30.19 -2.62
C PRO A 293 -27.91 28.76 -2.14
N LYS A 294 -28.98 28.14 -2.68
CA LYS A 294 -29.34 26.74 -2.37
C LYS A 294 -28.24 25.75 -2.76
N LEU A 295 -27.45 26.04 -3.80
CA LEU A 295 -26.29 25.21 -4.17
C LEU A 295 -25.20 25.29 -3.10
N GLY A 296 -24.93 26.48 -2.57
CA GLY A 296 -23.98 26.68 -1.46
C GLY A 296 -24.39 25.88 -0.21
N ILE A 297 -25.67 25.86 0.13
CA ILE A 297 -26.19 25.05 1.25
C ILE A 297 -25.98 23.55 1.00
N LYS A 298 -26.30 23.05 -0.20
CA LYS A 298 -26.03 21.65 -0.56
C LYS A 298 -24.54 21.33 -0.49
N TYR A 299 -23.68 22.22 -0.98
CA TYR A 299 -22.23 22.07 -0.92
C TYR A 299 -21.74 21.92 0.53
N TRP A 300 -22.27 22.71 1.47
CA TRP A 300 -21.95 22.56 2.89
C TRP A 300 -22.35 21.21 3.47
N TYR A 301 -23.55 20.71 3.18
CA TYR A 301 -23.95 19.36 3.60
C TYR A 301 -22.98 18.29 3.08
N ARG A 302 -22.46 18.46 1.85
CA ARG A 302 -21.50 17.54 1.27
C ARG A 302 -20.12 17.64 1.90
N LEU A 303 -19.67 18.84 2.31
CA LEU A 303 -18.43 19.01 3.08
C LEU A 303 -18.54 18.41 4.49
N ILE A 304 -19.66 18.62 5.20
CA ILE A 304 -19.91 18.03 6.51
C ILE A 304 -19.94 16.49 6.42
N TRP A 305 -20.57 15.95 5.37
CA TRP A 305 -20.53 14.52 5.06
C TRP A 305 -19.10 14.01 4.81
N LEU A 306 -18.30 14.77 4.08
CA LEU A 306 -16.92 14.41 3.75
C LEU A 306 -16.04 14.35 5.01
N ILE A 307 -16.12 15.37 5.88
CA ILE A 307 -15.43 15.38 7.19
C ILE A 307 -15.92 14.22 8.07
N GLY A 308 -17.23 13.95 8.11
CA GLY A 308 -17.77 12.80 8.83
C GLY A 308 -17.18 11.47 8.34
N THR A 309 -17.04 11.31 7.03
CA THR A 309 -16.42 10.12 6.42
C THR A 309 -14.94 10.00 6.78
N HIS A 310 -14.18 11.10 6.74
CA HIS A 310 -12.78 11.13 7.17
C HIS A 310 -12.62 10.81 8.66
N LEU A 311 -13.54 11.30 9.51
CA LEU A 311 -13.54 11.03 10.93
C LEU A 311 -13.80 9.55 11.24
N VAL A 312 -14.76 8.93 10.55
CA VAL A 312 -15.01 7.49 10.67
C VAL A 312 -13.76 6.68 10.26
N SER A 313 -13.13 7.03 9.13
CA SER A 313 -11.90 6.38 8.66
C SER A 313 -10.74 6.53 9.67
N ALA A 314 -10.52 7.74 10.20
CA ALA A 314 -9.47 8.00 11.17
C ALA A 314 -9.69 7.24 12.49
N ARG A 315 -10.94 7.17 12.97
CA ARG A 315 -11.31 6.40 14.16
C ARG A 315 -11.12 4.91 13.98
N MET A 316 -11.52 4.33 12.84
CA MET A 316 -11.31 2.90 12.59
C MET A 316 -9.82 2.55 12.48
N ARG A 317 -9.03 3.42 11.88
CA ARG A 317 -7.58 3.27 11.87
C ARG A 317 -6.99 3.33 13.27
N TYR A 318 -7.42 4.29 14.09
CA TYR A 318 -6.97 4.36 15.47
C TYR A 318 -7.37 3.10 16.26
N LEU A 319 -8.62 2.64 16.07
CA LEU A 319 -9.14 1.41 16.66
C LEU A 319 -8.28 0.19 16.31
N SER A 320 -7.94 -0.01 15.03
CA SER A 320 -7.09 -1.14 14.63
C SER A 320 -5.73 -1.09 15.33
N GLN A 321 -5.16 0.11 15.48
CA GLN A 321 -3.85 0.31 16.09
C GLN A 321 -3.83 0.10 17.60
N ILE A 322 -4.88 0.50 18.33
CA ILE A 322 -4.96 0.30 19.79
C ILE A 322 -5.38 -1.14 20.14
N ALA A 323 -6.20 -1.78 19.29
CA ALA A 323 -6.63 -3.16 19.48
C ALA A 323 -5.59 -4.16 18.96
N GLY A 324 -4.74 -3.76 18.01
CA GLY A 324 -3.86 -4.68 17.28
C GLY A 324 -4.63 -5.65 16.38
N ASP A 325 -5.80 -5.22 15.89
CA ASP A 325 -6.75 -6.05 15.15
C ASP A 325 -7.42 -5.25 14.02
N GLU A 326 -6.92 -5.43 12.80
CA GLU A 326 -7.47 -4.79 11.59
C GLU A 326 -8.84 -5.37 11.20
N VAL A 327 -9.07 -6.66 11.48
CA VAL A 327 -10.32 -7.35 11.15
C VAL A 327 -11.46 -6.74 11.95
N LEU A 328 -11.22 -6.46 13.23
CA LEU A 328 -12.13 -5.77 14.12
C LEU A 328 -12.55 -4.40 13.57
N ALA A 329 -11.58 -3.58 13.18
CA ALA A 329 -11.84 -2.24 12.64
C ALA A 329 -12.64 -2.28 11.33
N VAL A 330 -12.36 -3.25 10.45
CA VAL A 330 -13.11 -3.43 9.19
C VAL A 330 -14.55 -3.89 9.45
N ASN A 331 -14.76 -4.82 10.38
CA ASN A 331 -16.11 -5.26 10.76
C ASN A 331 -16.93 -4.11 11.33
N SER A 332 -16.34 -3.32 12.24
CA SER A 332 -16.99 -2.12 12.77
C SER A 332 -17.32 -1.10 11.68
N MET A 333 -16.45 -0.92 10.67
CA MET A 333 -16.72 -0.06 9.51
C MET A 333 -17.93 -0.56 8.70
N ILE A 334 -18.02 -1.86 8.44
CA ILE A 334 -19.11 -2.47 7.68
C ILE A 334 -20.42 -2.38 8.48
N GLU A 335 -20.41 -2.71 9.77
CA GLU A 335 -21.55 -2.61 10.67
C GLU A 335 -22.10 -1.18 10.75
N GLN A 336 -21.21 -0.17 10.82
CA GLN A 336 -21.62 1.23 10.84
C GLN A 336 -22.36 1.69 9.59
N ASN A 337 -22.16 0.99 8.47
CA ASN A 337 -22.82 1.28 7.22
C ASN A 337 -23.92 0.27 6.88
N ALA A 338 -24.21 -0.71 7.74
CA ALA A 338 -25.16 -1.79 7.47
C ALA A 338 -26.57 -1.29 7.16
N ALA A 339 -27.00 -0.19 7.79
CA ALA A 339 -28.33 0.39 7.57
C ALA A 339 -28.53 0.98 6.16
N VAL A 340 -27.43 1.28 5.44
CA VAL A 340 -27.46 1.87 4.08
C VAL A 340 -26.81 0.95 3.04
N LEU A 341 -26.19 -0.15 3.47
CA LEU A 341 -25.63 -1.17 2.58
C LEU A 341 -26.74 -2.10 2.07
N PRO A 342 -26.70 -2.52 0.79
CA PRO A 342 -27.59 -3.58 0.30
C PRO A 342 -27.43 -4.85 1.14
N VAL A 343 -28.53 -5.51 1.52
CA VAL A 343 -28.49 -6.76 2.31
C VAL A 343 -27.76 -7.90 1.58
N SER A 344 -27.66 -7.84 0.25
CA SER A 344 -26.93 -8.77 -0.60
C SER A 344 -25.45 -8.40 -0.79
N SER A 345 -24.97 -7.32 -0.17
CA SER A 345 -23.61 -6.84 -0.36
C SER A 345 -22.59 -7.91 -0.02
N PRO A 346 -21.58 -8.17 -0.88
CA PRO A 346 -20.54 -9.14 -0.57
C PRO A 346 -19.61 -8.65 0.56
N LEU A 347 -19.66 -7.36 0.93
CA LEU A 347 -18.86 -6.79 2.01
C LEU A 347 -19.10 -7.50 3.35
N TYR A 348 -20.29 -8.03 3.61
CA TYR A 348 -20.59 -8.80 4.82
C TYR A 348 -19.76 -10.08 4.95
N LYS A 349 -19.10 -10.56 3.88
CA LYS A 349 -18.21 -11.73 3.91
C LYS A 349 -16.79 -11.39 4.35
N VAL A 350 -16.37 -10.13 4.19
CA VAL A 350 -14.98 -9.68 4.36
C VAL A 350 -14.46 -10.03 5.75
N GLY A 351 -15.24 -9.74 6.78
CA GLY A 351 -14.88 -10.04 8.16
C GLY A 351 -14.54 -11.50 8.43
N SER A 352 -15.33 -12.42 7.88
CA SER A 352 -15.09 -13.85 8.01
C SER A 352 -13.85 -14.30 7.24
N LEU A 353 -13.64 -13.76 6.05
CA LEU A 353 -12.49 -14.11 5.19
C LEU A 353 -11.15 -13.61 5.78
N LEU A 354 -11.15 -12.46 6.44
CA LEU A 354 -9.94 -11.91 7.07
C LEU A 354 -9.48 -12.67 8.34
N LYS A 355 -10.32 -13.55 8.91
CA LYS A 355 -9.97 -14.31 10.14
C LYS A 355 -8.90 -15.38 9.92
N ASN A 356 -8.63 -15.78 8.67
CA ASN A 356 -7.66 -16.82 8.35
C ASN A 356 -6.74 -16.35 7.22
N THR A 357 -5.43 -16.51 7.40
CA THR A 357 -4.40 -16.13 6.41
C THR A 357 -4.61 -16.76 5.04
N VAL A 358 -5.16 -17.98 4.98
CA VAL A 358 -5.43 -18.70 3.73
C VAL A 358 -6.58 -18.06 2.92
N THR A 359 -7.51 -17.35 3.59
CA THR A 359 -8.69 -16.73 2.95
C THR A 359 -8.58 -15.22 2.82
N THR A 360 -7.46 -14.64 3.25
CA THR A 360 -7.24 -13.20 3.27
C THR A 360 -7.21 -12.60 1.85
N ASP A 361 -6.65 -13.31 0.86
CA ASP A 361 -6.60 -12.83 -0.52
C ASP A 361 -8.01 -12.68 -1.13
N GLU A 362 -8.92 -13.61 -0.83
CA GLU A 362 -10.32 -13.55 -1.23
C GLU A 362 -11.04 -12.34 -0.62
N ALA A 363 -10.71 -11.98 0.62
CA ALA A 363 -11.23 -10.77 1.26
C ALA A 363 -10.82 -9.51 0.48
N PHE A 364 -9.53 -9.40 0.12
CA PHE A 364 -9.04 -8.32 -0.74
C PHE A 364 -9.71 -8.34 -2.11
N GLY A 365 -9.93 -9.53 -2.70
CA GLY A 365 -10.68 -9.69 -3.94
C GLY A 365 -12.10 -9.13 -3.88
N VAL A 366 -12.83 -9.36 -2.77
CA VAL A 366 -14.15 -8.78 -2.53
C VAL A 366 -14.07 -7.25 -2.41
N LEU A 367 -13.12 -6.75 -1.62
CA LEU A 367 -12.93 -5.30 -1.41
C LEU A 367 -12.61 -4.58 -2.72
N TYR A 368 -11.64 -5.06 -3.50
CA TYR A 368 -11.30 -4.44 -4.79
C TYR A 368 -12.43 -4.54 -5.81
N ARG A 369 -13.18 -5.65 -5.83
CA ARG A 369 -14.36 -5.75 -6.70
C ARG A 369 -15.42 -4.72 -6.32
N CYS A 370 -15.71 -4.55 -5.02
CA CYS A 370 -16.63 -3.53 -4.53
C CYS A 370 -16.12 -2.11 -4.81
N LEU A 371 -14.82 -1.87 -4.68
CA LEU A 371 -14.19 -0.57 -4.96
C LEU A 371 -14.43 -0.11 -6.41
N HIS A 372 -14.31 -1.03 -7.36
CA HIS A 372 -14.41 -0.74 -8.79
C HIS A 372 -15.84 -0.86 -9.34
N TYR A 373 -16.58 -1.90 -8.92
CA TYR A 373 -17.86 -2.29 -9.54
C TYR A 373 -19.05 -2.28 -8.57
N GLY A 374 -18.85 -1.97 -7.29
CA GLY A 374 -19.93 -1.89 -6.31
C GLY A 374 -20.84 -0.68 -6.48
N THR A 375 -21.91 -0.63 -5.70
CA THR A 375 -22.75 0.57 -5.50
C THR A 375 -21.95 1.71 -4.87
N ARG A 376 -22.46 2.96 -4.93
CA ARG A 376 -21.75 4.14 -4.38
C ARG A 376 -21.32 3.96 -2.92
N ILE A 377 -22.17 3.33 -2.10
CA ILE A 377 -21.87 3.04 -0.70
C ILE A 377 -20.84 1.92 -0.56
N GLU A 378 -20.95 0.84 -1.33
CA GLU A 378 -19.99 -0.27 -1.31
C GLU A 378 -18.59 0.19 -1.72
N ARG A 379 -18.47 1.03 -2.75
CA ARG A 379 -17.20 1.64 -3.16
C ARG A 379 -16.57 2.46 -2.03
N THR A 380 -17.39 3.15 -1.26
CA THR A 380 -16.93 4.01 -0.15
C THR A 380 -16.46 3.17 1.03
N VAL A 381 -17.25 2.19 1.45
CA VAL A 381 -16.88 1.26 2.53
C VAL A 381 -15.64 0.44 2.15
N ALA A 382 -15.58 -0.12 0.94
CA ALA A 382 -14.44 -0.87 0.47
C ALA A 382 -13.14 -0.04 0.45
N GLY A 383 -13.21 1.20 -0.04
CA GLY A 383 -12.06 2.11 -0.04
C GLY A 383 -11.55 2.41 1.38
N MET A 384 -12.45 2.70 2.33
CA MET A 384 -12.05 2.92 3.73
C MET A 384 -11.50 1.65 4.39
N SER A 385 -12.05 0.47 4.08
CA SER A 385 -11.52 -0.81 4.56
C SER A 385 -10.11 -1.07 4.02
N LEU A 386 -9.85 -0.79 2.75
CA LEU A 386 -8.50 -0.92 2.16
C LEU A 386 -7.51 0.08 2.79
N ASP A 387 -7.95 1.31 3.10
CA ASP A 387 -7.13 2.29 3.82
C ASP A 387 -6.72 1.78 5.22
N ILE A 388 -7.55 0.97 5.90
CA ILE A 388 -7.23 0.33 7.19
C ILE A 388 -6.28 -0.86 7.03
N LEU A 389 -6.46 -1.66 5.96
CA LEU A 389 -5.81 -2.96 5.78
C LEU A 389 -4.44 -2.90 5.07
N LYS A 390 -3.84 -1.72 4.88
CA LYS A 390 -2.60 -1.57 4.08
C LYS A 390 -1.45 -2.48 4.53
N ASP A 391 -1.18 -2.56 5.83
CA ASP A 391 -0.08 -3.41 6.33
C ASP A 391 -0.45 -4.91 6.32
N LEU A 392 -1.73 -5.26 6.50
CA LEU A 392 -2.21 -6.64 6.31
C LEU A 392 -2.14 -7.07 4.84
N GLN A 393 -2.40 -6.16 3.89
CA GLN A 393 -2.27 -6.44 2.46
C GLN A 393 -0.85 -6.83 2.10
N ARG A 394 0.11 -6.11 2.65
CA ARG A 394 1.54 -6.39 2.50
C ARG A 394 1.90 -7.75 3.13
N GLU A 395 1.39 -8.04 4.33
CA GLU A 395 1.58 -9.36 4.95
C GLU A 395 0.99 -10.50 4.11
N ASN A 396 -0.20 -10.31 3.53
CA ASN A 396 -0.83 -11.27 2.62
C ASN A 396 0.02 -11.49 1.34
N ALA A 397 0.58 -10.41 0.77
CA ALA A 397 1.49 -10.52 -0.37
C ALA A 397 2.77 -11.31 -0.01
N PHE A 398 3.30 -11.12 1.21
CA PHE A 398 4.42 -11.92 1.71
C PHE A 398 4.03 -13.40 1.89
N TYR A 399 2.88 -13.67 2.52
CA TYR A 399 2.34 -15.02 2.69
C TYR A 399 2.19 -15.76 1.35
N ASN A 400 1.57 -15.12 0.36
CA ASN A 400 1.36 -15.70 -0.97
C ASN A 400 2.70 -16.02 -1.66
N LYS A 401 3.73 -15.18 -1.50
CA LYS A 401 5.07 -15.49 -2.01
C LYS A 401 5.69 -16.69 -1.28
N LEU A 402 5.50 -16.83 0.04
CA LEU A 402 5.99 -18.00 0.79
C LEU A 402 5.32 -19.30 0.35
N ALA A 403 4.01 -19.27 0.10
CA ALA A 403 3.26 -20.40 -0.46
C ALA A 403 3.76 -20.76 -1.86
N HIS A 404 3.90 -19.76 -2.74
CA HIS A 404 4.43 -19.96 -4.08
C HIS A 404 5.86 -20.54 -4.09
N ILE A 405 6.73 -20.10 -3.17
CA ILE A 405 8.07 -20.66 -3.01
C ILE A 405 8.00 -22.15 -2.67
N TYR A 406 7.11 -22.52 -1.75
CA TYR A 406 6.93 -23.92 -1.33
C TYR A 406 6.56 -24.80 -2.52
N ASP A 407 5.53 -24.39 -3.25
CA ASP A 407 5.01 -25.13 -4.40
C ASP A 407 6.03 -25.17 -5.55
N SER A 408 6.69 -24.05 -5.83
CA SER A 408 7.72 -23.97 -6.87
C SER A 408 8.89 -24.90 -6.57
N VAL A 409 9.38 -24.93 -5.33
CA VAL A 409 10.47 -25.83 -4.95
C VAL A 409 10.03 -27.30 -5.02
N ASN A 410 8.79 -27.63 -4.63
CA ASN A 410 8.30 -29.00 -4.71
C ASN A 410 8.02 -29.49 -6.14
N THR A 411 7.80 -28.56 -7.08
CA THR A 411 7.50 -28.88 -8.50
C THR A 411 8.73 -28.88 -9.40
N LEU A 412 9.88 -28.40 -8.93
CA LEU A 412 11.15 -28.52 -9.65
C LEU A 412 11.50 -29.99 -9.95
N PRO A 413 12.18 -30.28 -11.08
CA PRO A 413 12.62 -31.64 -11.41
C PRO A 413 13.40 -32.30 -10.26
N LYS A 414 13.19 -33.60 -10.05
CA LYS A 414 13.87 -34.36 -8.99
C LYS A 414 15.38 -34.46 -9.21
N GLU A 415 15.79 -34.43 -10.47
CA GLU A 415 17.17 -34.52 -10.93
C GLU A 415 17.90 -33.16 -10.86
N GLN A 416 17.20 -32.06 -10.54
CA GLN A 416 17.80 -30.75 -10.42
C GLN A 416 18.86 -30.76 -9.33
N ASN A 417 20.06 -30.27 -9.64
CA ASN A 417 21.17 -30.15 -8.69
C ASN A 417 20.78 -29.26 -7.49
N ASP A 418 21.22 -29.65 -6.31
CA ASP A 418 20.95 -28.97 -5.04
C ASP A 418 21.38 -27.50 -5.01
N THR A 419 22.47 -27.15 -5.68
CA THR A 419 22.99 -25.80 -5.84
C THR A 419 22.04 -24.93 -6.65
N ASP A 420 21.46 -25.47 -7.71
CA ASP A 420 20.46 -24.77 -8.52
C ASP A 420 19.17 -24.57 -7.74
N VAL A 421 18.75 -25.57 -6.96
CA VAL A 421 17.58 -25.44 -6.08
C VAL A 421 17.81 -24.36 -5.03
N ARG A 422 18.97 -24.36 -4.36
CA ARG A 422 19.36 -23.33 -3.39
C ARG A 422 19.33 -21.94 -4.04
N ARG A 423 19.96 -21.78 -5.21
CA ARG A 423 19.97 -20.52 -5.97
C ARG A 423 18.55 -20.05 -6.34
N PHE A 424 17.73 -20.95 -6.88
CA PHE A 424 16.34 -20.65 -7.25
C PHE A 424 15.55 -20.15 -6.04
N ALA A 425 15.54 -20.90 -4.94
CA ALA A 425 14.80 -20.52 -3.74
C ALA A 425 15.32 -19.21 -3.13
N THR A 426 16.65 -19.01 -3.10
CA THR A 426 17.27 -17.79 -2.58
C THR A 426 16.80 -16.55 -3.33
N GLU A 427 16.73 -16.61 -4.66
CA GLU A 427 16.21 -15.50 -5.47
C GLU A 427 14.72 -15.25 -5.19
N GLN A 428 13.91 -16.31 -5.02
CA GLN A 428 12.50 -16.13 -4.68
C GLN A 428 12.31 -15.50 -3.29
N PHE A 429 13.08 -15.94 -2.28
CA PHE A 429 13.06 -15.34 -0.94
C PHE A 429 13.50 -13.89 -0.95
N LYS A 430 14.50 -13.53 -1.74
CA LYS A 430 14.91 -12.13 -1.95
C LYS A 430 13.76 -11.27 -2.46
N GLN A 431 12.91 -11.79 -3.35
CA GLN A 431 11.70 -11.09 -3.79
C GLN A 431 10.60 -11.08 -2.72
N ALA A 432 10.47 -12.14 -1.92
CA ALA A 432 9.54 -12.19 -0.79
C ALA A 432 9.89 -11.14 0.27
N PHE A 433 11.16 -11.02 0.66
CA PHE A 433 11.58 -10.07 1.70
C PHE A 433 11.48 -8.59 1.29
N LYS A 434 11.26 -8.27 0.01
CA LYS A 434 10.87 -6.91 -0.40
C LYS A 434 9.50 -6.47 0.15
N GLN A 435 8.66 -7.45 0.52
CA GLN A 435 7.32 -7.25 1.10
C GLN A 435 7.36 -6.98 2.61
N VAL A 436 8.50 -7.08 3.28
CA VAL A 436 8.59 -6.84 4.73
C VAL A 436 9.64 -5.79 5.03
N PRO A 437 9.40 -4.88 6.00
CA PRO A 437 10.40 -3.89 6.38
C PRO A 437 11.55 -4.60 7.07
N TYR A 438 12.77 -4.29 6.66
CA TYR A 438 13.97 -4.81 7.26
C TYR A 438 15.06 -3.76 7.41
N ILE A 439 16.00 -4.04 8.33
CA ILE A 439 17.27 -3.33 8.43
C ILE A 439 18.39 -4.31 8.74
N ILE A 440 19.51 -4.14 8.04
CA ILE A 440 20.74 -4.92 8.19
C ILE A 440 21.85 -3.93 8.56
N LYS A 441 22.54 -4.17 9.67
CA LYS A 441 23.71 -3.40 10.12
C LYS A 441 24.95 -4.28 10.10
N GLY A 442 26.07 -3.75 9.62
CA GLY A 442 27.38 -4.42 9.73
C GLY A 442 27.78 -5.27 8.51
N MET A 443 27.29 -4.96 7.30
CA MET A 443 27.69 -5.69 6.09
C MET A 443 29.20 -5.57 5.80
N GLU A 444 29.83 -4.48 6.25
CA GLU A 444 31.26 -4.24 6.21
C GLU A 444 32.08 -5.23 7.05
N ASN A 445 31.45 -5.92 8.00
CA ASN A 445 32.11 -6.94 8.84
C ASN A 445 32.24 -8.31 8.14
N LEU A 446 31.63 -8.48 6.96
CA LEU A 446 31.67 -9.73 6.22
C LEU A 446 33.08 -9.96 5.62
N PRO A 447 33.68 -11.15 5.82
CA PRO A 447 34.94 -11.50 5.19
C PRO A 447 34.88 -11.43 3.66
N LYS A 448 36.03 -11.21 3.01
CA LYS A 448 36.11 -11.23 1.53
C LYS A 448 35.97 -12.63 0.94
N LYS A 449 36.38 -13.67 1.67
CA LYS A 449 36.23 -15.08 1.28
C LYS A 449 34.82 -15.57 1.63
N GLN A 450 34.24 -16.44 0.81
CA GLN A 450 32.86 -16.90 0.97
C GLN A 450 32.72 -18.17 1.83
N GLY A 451 33.75 -19.03 1.90
CA GLY A 451 33.81 -20.22 2.75
C GLY A 451 33.93 -19.90 4.24
N CYS A 452 32.96 -19.15 4.77
CA CYS A 452 32.85 -18.78 6.16
C CYS A 452 31.73 -19.56 6.85
N LEU A 453 31.86 -19.68 8.16
CA LEU A 453 30.84 -20.26 9.02
C LEU A 453 30.01 -19.12 9.60
N PHE A 454 28.71 -19.13 9.35
CA PHE A 454 27.77 -18.11 9.83
C PHE A 454 27.00 -18.66 11.02
N ILE A 455 27.13 -18.01 12.18
CA ILE A 455 26.33 -18.32 13.37
C ILE A 455 25.25 -17.27 13.58
N TYR A 456 24.08 -17.71 13.98
CA TYR A 456 22.95 -16.83 14.25
C TYR A 456 22.07 -17.36 15.36
N ASN A 457 21.42 -16.46 16.10
CA ASN A 457 20.36 -16.91 17.00
C ASN A 457 19.11 -17.32 16.23
N HIS A 458 18.47 -18.42 16.63
CA HIS A 458 17.31 -18.95 15.93
C HIS A 458 16.01 -18.57 16.65
N LEU A 459 15.11 -17.93 15.91
CA LEU A 459 13.86 -17.42 16.46
C LEU A 459 12.66 -18.34 16.18
N LEU A 460 11.67 -18.30 17.05
CA LEU A 460 10.36 -18.91 16.81
C LEU A 460 9.74 -18.31 15.54
N GLY A 461 8.95 -19.10 14.80
CA GLY A 461 8.22 -18.58 13.64
C GLY A 461 6.88 -17.95 14.03
N SER A 462 6.55 -16.79 13.46
CA SER A 462 5.23 -16.16 13.62
C SER A 462 4.11 -17.02 13.02
N GLY A 463 2.96 -17.10 13.71
CA GLY A 463 1.78 -17.81 13.23
C GLY A 463 1.24 -17.29 11.89
N SER A 464 1.42 -16.01 11.58
CA SER A 464 0.97 -15.40 10.32
C SER A 464 1.72 -15.88 9.08
N THR A 465 2.83 -16.59 9.26
CA THR A 465 3.67 -17.10 8.16
C THR A 465 3.58 -18.62 7.99
N GLN A 466 2.72 -19.28 8.77
CA GLN A 466 2.50 -20.73 8.66
C GLN A 466 1.63 -21.05 7.44
N LEU A 467 2.15 -21.89 6.54
CA LEU A 467 1.43 -22.31 5.34
C LEU A 467 0.23 -23.20 5.70
N ALA A 468 -0.72 -23.33 4.78
CA ALA A 468 -1.97 -24.08 4.99
C ALA A 468 -1.78 -25.55 5.40
N ASN A 469 -0.69 -26.20 4.95
CA ASN A 469 -0.32 -27.56 5.32
C ASN A 469 0.41 -27.66 6.68
N GLY A 470 0.52 -26.54 7.41
CA GLY A 470 1.21 -26.44 8.68
C GLY A 470 2.71 -26.16 8.57
N PHE A 471 3.30 -26.12 7.37
CA PHE A 471 4.72 -25.88 7.17
C PHE A 471 5.15 -24.48 7.63
N ARG A 472 6.31 -24.39 8.28
CA ARG A 472 6.91 -23.13 8.75
C ARG A 472 8.35 -23.01 8.27
N TYR A 473 8.65 -21.88 7.62
CA TYR A 473 10.02 -21.52 7.29
C TYR A 473 10.77 -21.01 8.52
N SER A 474 12.05 -21.33 8.60
CA SER A 474 13.01 -20.57 9.40
C SER A 474 13.36 -19.30 8.63
N LEU A 475 12.51 -18.27 8.79
CA LEU A 475 12.59 -17.02 8.03
C LEU A 475 13.87 -16.24 8.32
N ASP A 476 14.36 -16.30 9.56
CA ASP A 476 15.67 -15.79 9.96
C ASP A 476 16.81 -16.34 9.09
N ALA A 477 16.91 -17.66 8.96
CA ALA A 477 17.95 -18.28 8.17
C ALA A 477 17.76 -18.05 6.66
N GLN A 478 16.51 -18.04 6.18
CA GLN A 478 16.24 -17.70 4.77
C GLN A 478 16.61 -16.24 4.48
N PHE A 479 16.39 -15.33 5.44
CA PHE A 479 16.76 -13.94 5.32
C PHE A 479 18.28 -13.78 5.30
N ILE A 480 19.01 -14.42 6.23
CA ILE A 480 20.48 -14.40 6.21
C ILE A 480 21.02 -14.95 4.90
N SER A 481 20.51 -16.09 4.44
CA SER A 481 20.95 -16.73 3.20
C SER A 481 20.74 -15.82 1.98
N SER A 482 19.57 -15.19 1.86
CA SER A 482 19.20 -14.40 0.68
C SER A 482 19.61 -12.92 0.70
N MET A 483 19.52 -12.28 1.87
CA MET A 483 19.71 -10.83 2.02
C MET A 483 21.10 -10.45 2.52
N VAL A 484 21.83 -11.38 3.14
CA VAL A 484 23.20 -11.17 3.64
C VAL A 484 24.21 -11.94 2.79
N ILE A 485 24.19 -13.28 2.85
CA ILE A 485 25.22 -14.13 2.24
C ILE A 485 25.19 -14.03 0.72
N TYR A 486 24.04 -14.35 0.09
CA TYR A 486 23.93 -14.31 -1.36
C TYR A 486 24.14 -12.91 -1.94
N LYS A 487 23.76 -11.87 -1.18
CA LYS A 487 24.01 -10.47 -1.57
C LYS A 487 25.51 -10.14 -1.61
N GLN A 488 26.29 -10.67 -0.67
CA GLN A 488 27.73 -10.43 -0.58
C GLN A 488 28.53 -11.29 -1.57
N TYR A 489 28.18 -12.57 -1.70
CA TYR A 489 29.02 -13.56 -2.39
C TYR A 489 28.45 -14.09 -3.71
N GLY A 490 27.16 -13.85 -4.00
CA GLY A 490 26.49 -14.46 -5.16
C GLY A 490 26.27 -15.98 -5.06
N THR A 491 26.58 -16.57 -3.90
CA THR A 491 26.51 -18.01 -3.62
C THR A 491 25.47 -18.27 -2.53
N ALA A 492 24.59 -19.25 -2.75
CA ALA A 492 23.57 -19.62 -1.77
C ALA A 492 24.17 -20.50 -0.68
N ALA A 493 23.92 -20.15 0.59
CA ALA A 493 24.46 -20.87 1.73
C ALA A 493 23.86 -22.28 1.87
N GLN A 494 24.69 -23.23 2.30
CA GLN A 494 24.23 -24.52 2.79
C GLN A 494 23.89 -24.39 4.28
N ARG A 495 22.89 -25.15 4.75
CA ARG A 495 22.40 -25.05 6.12
C ARG A 495 22.56 -26.36 6.87
N VAL A 496 22.66 -26.25 8.19
CA VAL A 496 22.43 -27.38 9.11
C VAL A 496 20.96 -27.39 9.52
N VAL A 497 20.27 -28.51 9.28
CA VAL A 497 18.82 -28.65 9.50
C VAL A 497 18.54 -29.88 10.35
N ARG A 498 17.71 -29.70 11.38
CA ARG A 498 17.24 -30.83 12.20
C ARG A 498 16.24 -31.68 11.42
N ARG A 499 16.37 -33.01 11.46
CA ARG A 499 15.36 -33.95 10.95
C ARG A 499 14.00 -33.73 11.62
N SER A 500 12.96 -33.94 10.83
CA SER A 500 11.57 -33.74 11.25
C SER A 500 11.13 -34.84 12.22
N LYS A 501 10.08 -34.55 13.00
CA LYS A 501 9.40 -35.61 13.77
C LYS A 501 8.62 -36.53 12.81
N GLU A 502 8.26 -37.73 13.25
CA GLU A 502 7.62 -38.77 12.39
C GLU A 502 6.41 -38.28 11.58
N PHE A 503 5.64 -37.31 12.09
CA PHE A 503 4.45 -36.76 11.43
C PHE A 503 4.72 -35.56 10.49
N GLU A 504 5.96 -35.12 10.32
CA GLU A 504 6.35 -33.93 9.53
C GLU A 504 7.17 -34.31 8.27
N TYR A 505 6.90 -35.46 7.65
CA TYR A 505 7.72 -35.98 6.53
C TYR A 505 7.89 -34.99 5.36
N TRP A 506 6.88 -34.16 5.09
CA TRP A 506 6.93 -33.13 4.03
C TRP A 506 7.97 -32.04 4.29
N ARG A 507 8.37 -31.82 5.56
CA ARG A 507 9.42 -30.86 5.92
C ARG A 507 10.80 -31.38 5.54
N ASP A 508 11.08 -32.65 5.80
CA ASP A 508 12.34 -33.27 5.40
C ASP A 508 12.44 -33.34 3.89
N ALA A 509 11.39 -33.80 3.20
CA ALA A 509 11.35 -33.86 1.74
C ALA A 509 11.64 -32.49 1.10
N TYR A 510 11.14 -31.39 1.68
CA TYR A 510 11.46 -30.04 1.22
C TYR A 510 12.94 -29.72 1.40
N TYR A 511 13.49 -29.89 2.62
CA TYR A 511 14.87 -29.50 2.91
C TYR A 511 15.94 -30.41 2.28
N GLU A 512 15.60 -31.66 1.94
CA GLU A 512 16.49 -32.59 1.22
C GLU A 512 16.86 -32.09 -0.18
N ARG A 513 15.97 -31.32 -0.83
CA ARG A 513 16.24 -30.75 -2.15
C ARG A 513 17.39 -29.74 -2.17
N PHE A 514 17.81 -29.25 -1.00
CA PHE A 514 18.82 -28.20 -0.86
C PHE A 514 20.20 -28.75 -0.50
N GLY A 515 20.37 -30.07 -0.40
CA GLY A 515 21.65 -30.66 -0.01
C GLY A 515 22.12 -30.24 1.39
N ASN A 516 21.19 -29.88 2.28
CA ASN A 516 21.53 -29.44 3.64
C ASN A 516 22.15 -30.57 4.47
N ILE A 517 22.97 -30.20 5.47
CA ILE A 517 23.50 -31.15 6.46
C ILE A 517 22.38 -31.45 7.46
N PHE A 518 22.01 -32.73 7.59
CA PHE A 518 20.95 -33.15 8.50
C PHE A 518 21.49 -33.64 9.83
N VAL A 519 20.82 -33.25 10.91
CA VAL A 519 21.08 -33.75 12.27
C VAL A 519 19.79 -34.30 12.87
N ASP A 520 19.80 -35.52 13.42
CA ASP A 520 18.60 -36.15 14.00
C ASP A 520 18.11 -35.37 15.24
N SER A 521 19.06 -35.12 16.14
CA SER A 521 18.88 -34.21 17.24
C SER A 521 20.23 -33.66 17.70
N TRP A 522 20.24 -32.42 18.19
CA TRP A 522 21.44 -31.82 18.76
C TRP A 522 21.96 -32.56 20.00
N GLY A 523 21.08 -33.29 20.72
CA GLY A 523 21.48 -34.13 21.84
C GLY A 523 22.13 -35.46 21.42
N ALA A 524 21.98 -35.88 20.15
CA ALA A 524 22.58 -37.11 19.62
C ALA A 524 23.99 -36.90 19.05
N LEU A 525 24.43 -35.65 18.85
CA LEU A 525 25.78 -35.30 18.39
C LEU A 525 26.82 -35.46 19.49
N THR A 526 27.00 -36.68 19.99
CA THR A 526 28.01 -36.96 21.02
C THR A 526 29.37 -37.21 20.35
N PRO A 527 30.46 -36.54 20.76
CA PRO A 527 31.79 -36.80 20.20
C PRO A 527 32.18 -38.28 20.29
N GLY A 528 32.72 -38.82 19.19
CA GLY A 528 33.09 -40.24 19.07
C GLY A 528 31.94 -41.17 18.62
N THR A 529 30.85 -40.61 18.11
CA THR A 529 29.76 -41.37 17.44
C THR A 529 29.81 -41.15 15.94
N ASP A 530 29.38 -42.15 15.15
CA ASP A 530 29.33 -42.04 13.68
C ASP A 530 28.52 -40.82 13.19
N VAL A 531 27.48 -40.44 13.94
CA VAL A 531 26.63 -39.28 13.63
C VAL A 531 27.41 -37.97 13.80
N TYR A 532 28.23 -37.87 14.86
CA TYR A 532 29.10 -36.72 15.09
C TYR A 532 30.20 -36.63 14.03
N ASP A 533 30.89 -37.75 13.76
CA ASP A 533 31.98 -37.79 12.79
C ASP A 533 31.47 -37.44 11.38
N LYS A 534 30.27 -37.90 11.03
CA LYS A 534 29.59 -37.52 9.79
C LYS A 534 29.27 -36.02 9.73
N PHE A 535 28.73 -35.45 10.81
CA PHE A 535 28.45 -34.01 10.87
C PHE A 535 29.71 -33.17 10.66
N ILE A 536 30.81 -33.53 11.32
CA ILE A 536 32.11 -32.85 11.15
C ILE A 536 32.60 -33.01 9.71
N ALA A 537 32.59 -34.23 9.16
CA ALA A 537 33.04 -34.49 7.79
C ALA A 537 32.23 -33.71 6.74
N ASP A 538 30.90 -33.71 6.84
CA ASP A 538 30.00 -33.00 5.91
C ASP A 538 30.21 -31.47 6.03
N GLY A 539 30.42 -30.95 7.24
CA GLY A 539 30.71 -29.54 7.49
C GLY A 539 32.07 -29.11 6.92
N GLN A 540 33.12 -29.91 7.14
CA GLN A 540 34.45 -29.67 6.57
C GLN A 540 34.42 -29.71 5.04
N ALA A 541 33.70 -30.66 4.44
CA ALA A 541 33.55 -30.75 2.99
C ALA A 541 32.88 -29.49 2.41
N THR A 542 31.84 -28.99 3.08
CA THR A 542 31.16 -27.74 2.73
C THR A 542 32.13 -26.55 2.73
N LEU A 543 32.87 -26.37 3.82
CA LEU A 543 33.82 -25.25 3.97
C LEU A 543 34.99 -25.34 3.00
N ARG A 544 35.53 -26.54 2.75
CA ARG A 544 36.59 -26.78 1.75
C ARG A 544 36.14 -26.52 0.32
N SER A 545 34.84 -26.68 0.04
CA SER A 545 34.24 -26.29 -1.24
C SER A 545 34.01 -24.78 -1.39
N ASP A 546 34.43 -23.97 -0.40
CA ASP A 546 34.21 -22.53 -0.31
C ASP A 546 32.71 -22.16 -0.29
N THR A 547 31.85 -23.09 0.13
CA THR A 547 30.41 -22.86 0.28
C THR A 547 30.12 -22.27 1.66
N PRO A 548 29.41 -21.12 1.77
CA PRO A 548 28.98 -20.58 3.06
C PRO A 548 28.14 -21.58 3.85
N LEU A 549 28.48 -21.82 5.11
CA LEU A 549 27.73 -22.73 5.99
C LEU A 549 27.01 -21.95 7.09
N LEU A 550 25.67 -22.06 7.14
CA LEU A 550 24.82 -21.38 8.13
C LEU A 550 24.31 -22.37 9.19
N ILE A 551 24.54 -22.05 10.46
CA ILE A 551 24.25 -22.92 11.60
C ILE A 551 23.83 -22.11 12.83
N SER A 552 22.81 -22.59 13.54
CA SER A 552 22.36 -22.01 14.81
C SER A 552 23.01 -22.74 15.99
N PRO A 553 23.83 -22.07 16.82
CA PRO A 553 24.48 -22.70 17.98
C PRO A 553 23.51 -23.10 19.10
N GLU A 554 22.30 -22.55 19.15
CA GLU A 554 21.34 -22.83 20.24
C GLU A 554 20.65 -24.20 20.14
N GLY A 555 20.70 -24.83 18.96
CA GLY A 555 19.99 -26.07 18.64
C GLY A 555 18.45 -26.05 18.76
N LYS A 556 17.87 -24.95 19.22
CA LYS A 556 16.43 -24.70 19.41
C LYS A 556 16.11 -23.26 19.02
N SER A 557 14.82 -22.97 18.86
CA SER A 557 14.30 -21.64 18.56
C SER A 557 13.70 -20.97 19.79
N PHE A 558 13.92 -19.66 19.98
CA PHE A 558 13.42 -18.89 21.12
C PHE A 558 12.65 -17.63 20.69
N ALA A 559 11.92 -17.00 21.61
CA ALA A 559 11.43 -15.64 21.38
C ALA A 559 12.61 -14.66 21.37
N THR A 560 12.50 -13.54 20.65
CA THR A 560 13.63 -12.60 20.49
C THR A 560 14.21 -12.15 21.84
N ASP A 561 13.37 -11.86 22.83
CA ASP A 561 13.74 -11.43 24.18
C ASP A 561 14.35 -12.52 25.05
N GLN A 562 14.21 -13.79 24.66
CA GLN A 562 14.75 -14.94 25.37
C GLN A 562 16.03 -15.49 24.73
N SER A 563 16.37 -14.99 23.54
CA SER A 563 17.48 -15.46 22.72
C SER A 563 18.78 -14.67 23.00
N PRO A 564 19.98 -15.28 22.91
CA PRO A 564 20.19 -16.71 22.71
C PRO A 564 19.86 -17.51 23.97
N GLY A 565 19.40 -18.75 23.78
CA GLY A 565 19.44 -19.81 24.79
C GLY A 565 20.85 -20.37 24.97
N GLU A 566 20.94 -21.57 25.55
CA GLU A 566 22.21 -22.27 25.77
C GLU A 566 22.93 -22.55 24.44
N LEU A 567 24.18 -22.11 24.33
CA LEU A 567 25.02 -22.36 23.15
C LEU A 567 25.65 -23.75 23.21
N LEU A 568 25.52 -24.51 22.12
CA LEU A 568 26.09 -25.85 21.97
C LEU A 568 27.49 -25.78 21.35
N PRO A 569 28.40 -26.72 21.69
CA PRO A 569 29.80 -26.66 21.28
C PRO A 569 30.04 -26.98 19.80
N TYR A 570 29.13 -27.70 19.15
CA TYR A 570 29.39 -28.40 17.88
C TYR A 570 29.82 -27.51 16.72
N VAL A 571 29.33 -26.27 16.68
CA VAL A 571 29.73 -25.31 15.64
C VAL A 571 31.17 -24.85 15.82
N PHE A 572 31.59 -24.66 17.06
CA PHE A 572 32.93 -24.22 17.43
C PHE A 572 33.92 -25.38 17.31
N GLU A 573 33.50 -26.59 17.66
CA GLU A 573 34.24 -27.82 17.41
C GLU A 573 34.45 -28.07 15.90
N LEU A 574 33.42 -27.86 15.07
CA LEU A 574 33.56 -27.94 13.60
C LEU A 574 34.62 -26.94 13.10
N ALA A 575 34.55 -25.68 13.52
CA ALA A 575 35.51 -24.66 13.12
C ALA A 575 36.94 -25.03 13.53
N GLY A 576 37.13 -25.46 14.78
CA GLY A 576 38.46 -25.81 15.32
C GLY A 576 38.96 -27.20 14.90
N SER A 577 38.12 -28.03 14.26
CA SER A 577 38.54 -29.34 13.72
C SER A 577 39.37 -29.22 12.44
N LEU A 578 39.39 -28.04 11.80
CA LEU A 578 40.18 -27.76 10.61
C LEU A 578 41.58 -27.26 10.98
N PRO A 579 42.62 -27.60 10.19
CA PRO A 579 43.96 -27.03 10.35
C PRO A 579 43.97 -25.49 10.32
N GLU A 580 44.97 -24.86 10.93
CA GLU A 580 45.05 -23.38 11.10
C GLU A 580 45.02 -22.59 9.76
N ASP A 581 45.51 -23.18 8.68
CA ASP A 581 45.49 -22.62 7.32
C ASP A 581 44.13 -22.80 6.62
N GLU A 582 43.33 -23.77 7.07
CA GLU A 582 41.97 -24.05 6.59
C GLU A 582 40.87 -23.51 7.53
N GLU A 583 41.23 -22.99 8.71
CA GLU A 583 40.29 -22.55 9.74
C GLU A 583 39.33 -21.48 9.20
N PRO A 584 38.00 -21.70 9.28
CA PRO A 584 37.01 -20.79 8.74
C PRO A 584 36.84 -19.57 9.64
N TRP A 585 36.52 -18.43 9.03
CA TRP A 585 35.99 -17.29 9.78
C TRP A 585 34.60 -17.62 10.32
N ILE A 586 34.39 -17.41 11.62
CA ILE A 586 33.07 -17.44 12.25
C ILE A 586 32.48 -16.03 12.18
N VAL A 587 31.34 -15.89 11.51
CA VAL A 587 30.61 -14.64 11.33
C VAL A 587 29.38 -14.63 12.25
N PRO A 588 29.41 -13.85 13.36
CA PRO A 588 28.26 -13.67 14.24
C PRO A 588 27.18 -12.76 13.67
N ILE A 589 25.95 -13.28 13.60
CA ILE A 589 24.76 -12.57 13.11
C ILE A 589 23.64 -12.64 14.13
N ALA A 590 23.33 -11.53 14.79
CA ALA A 590 22.13 -11.44 15.61
C ALA A 590 20.91 -11.05 14.77
N VAL A 591 19.78 -11.72 15.01
CA VAL A 591 18.49 -11.42 14.38
C VAL A 591 17.44 -11.08 15.45
N ALA A 592 16.52 -10.17 15.10
CA ALA A 592 15.42 -9.77 15.97
C ALA A 592 14.09 -9.65 15.20
N ASN A 593 13.00 -9.96 15.90
CA ASN A 593 11.59 -9.82 15.50
C ASN A 593 11.07 -10.77 14.41
N PHE A 594 11.85 -11.78 13.98
CA PHE A 594 11.34 -12.80 13.06
C PHE A 594 10.25 -13.69 13.69
N ASP A 595 10.15 -13.70 15.02
CA ASP A 595 9.07 -14.34 15.80
C ASP A 595 7.79 -13.51 15.90
N LYS A 596 7.83 -12.25 15.46
CA LYS A 596 6.70 -11.35 15.50
C LYS A 596 6.02 -11.24 14.14
N ARG A 597 4.76 -10.80 14.16
CA ARG A 597 3.96 -10.54 12.96
C ARG A 597 4.64 -9.49 12.07
N ALA A 598 4.70 -9.74 10.76
CA ALA A 598 5.54 -8.98 9.82
C ALA A 598 4.94 -7.62 9.41
N ASP A 599 3.67 -7.40 9.71
CA ASP A 599 2.94 -6.15 9.51
C ASP A 599 3.29 -5.07 10.55
N HIS A 600 3.56 -5.46 11.81
CA HIS A 600 3.78 -4.58 12.96
C HIS A 600 5.25 -4.37 13.35
N ASN A 601 6.20 -5.06 12.71
CA ASN A 601 7.59 -5.15 13.15
C ASN A 601 8.57 -5.04 11.99
N ILE A 602 9.82 -4.69 12.32
CA ILE A 602 10.94 -4.62 11.38
C ILE A 602 11.84 -5.83 11.64
N TYR A 603 12.14 -6.60 10.59
CA TYR A 603 13.13 -7.66 10.64
C TYR A 603 14.52 -7.03 10.72
N THR A 604 15.23 -7.29 11.81
CA THR A 604 16.52 -6.65 12.05
C THR A 604 17.62 -7.68 12.10
N VAL A 605 18.74 -7.34 11.45
CA VAL A 605 19.97 -8.12 11.45
C VAL A 605 21.14 -7.23 11.87
N VAL A 606 21.96 -7.69 12.81
CA VAL A 606 23.22 -7.06 13.21
C VAL A 606 24.34 -8.05 13.03
N ILE A 607 25.31 -7.72 12.18
CA ILE A 607 26.47 -8.54 11.87
C ILE A 607 27.67 -7.97 12.65
N LYS A 608 28.36 -8.81 13.41
CA LYS A 608 29.56 -8.44 14.17
C LYS A 608 30.83 -8.92 13.46
N PRO A 609 32.00 -8.32 13.77
CA PRO A 609 33.27 -8.73 13.19
C PRO A 609 33.51 -10.24 13.31
N ALA A 610 33.97 -10.84 12.21
CA ALA A 610 34.31 -12.25 12.17
C ALA A 610 35.55 -12.55 13.02
N PHE A 611 35.64 -13.76 13.56
CA PHE A 611 36.78 -14.22 14.36
C PHE A 611 37.14 -15.68 14.04
N ARG A 612 38.34 -16.11 14.43
CA ARG A 612 38.74 -17.53 14.42
C ARG A 612 38.56 -18.13 15.81
N ILE A 613 38.14 -19.39 15.90
CA ILE A 613 37.89 -19.99 17.22
C ILE A 613 39.20 -20.21 17.99
N SER A 614 40.29 -20.52 17.27
CA SER A 614 41.64 -20.65 17.81
C SER A 614 42.15 -19.38 18.52
N GLU A 615 41.64 -18.20 18.13
CA GLU A 615 41.96 -16.91 18.77
C GLU A 615 41.23 -16.69 20.09
N ARG A 616 40.17 -17.48 20.36
CA ARG A 616 39.27 -17.28 21.50
C ARG A 616 39.37 -18.38 22.55
N VAL A 617 39.52 -19.65 22.14
CA VAL A 617 39.52 -20.80 23.05
C VAL A 617 40.20 -22.02 22.44
N ASP A 618 40.88 -22.82 23.27
CA ASP A 618 41.29 -24.19 22.89
C ASP A 618 40.08 -25.12 22.96
N ILE A 619 39.61 -25.61 21.82
CA ILE A 619 38.44 -26.48 21.72
C ILE A 619 38.66 -27.87 22.34
N HIS A 620 39.91 -28.27 22.57
CA HIS A 620 40.24 -29.55 23.20
C HIS A 620 40.20 -29.47 24.74
N ASP A 621 40.28 -28.27 25.31
CA ASP A 621 40.03 -28.03 26.74
C ASP A 621 38.52 -27.86 26.99
N LYS A 622 37.89 -28.93 27.45
CA LYS A 622 36.45 -28.95 27.75
C LYS A 622 36.02 -27.92 28.80
N VAL A 623 36.90 -27.57 29.74
CA VAL A 623 36.57 -26.59 30.78
C VAL A 623 36.62 -25.18 30.18
N ALA A 624 37.68 -24.88 29.42
CA ALA A 624 37.81 -23.60 28.71
C ALA A 624 36.68 -23.40 27.70
N LEU A 625 36.35 -24.42 26.90
CA LEU A 625 35.26 -24.38 25.93
C LEU A 625 33.90 -24.12 26.60
N LYS A 626 33.61 -24.79 27.73
CA LYS A 626 32.37 -24.56 28.48
C LYS A 626 32.28 -23.13 29.02
N GLN A 627 33.39 -22.59 29.52
CA GLN A 627 33.44 -21.21 30.00
C GLN A 627 33.25 -20.22 28.84
N PHE A 628 33.95 -20.44 27.71
CA PHE A 628 33.78 -19.64 26.50
C PHE A 628 32.32 -19.61 26.02
N LEU A 629 31.64 -20.75 25.98
CA LEU A 629 30.23 -20.81 25.55
C LEU A 629 29.33 -19.95 26.45
N ALA A 630 29.54 -19.99 27.77
CA ALA A 630 28.77 -19.19 28.72
C ALA A 630 29.05 -17.68 28.55
N ASP A 631 30.33 -17.30 28.43
CA ASP A 631 30.72 -15.89 28.26
C ASP A 631 30.25 -15.34 26.91
N TYR A 632 30.41 -16.14 25.85
CA TYR A 632 30.00 -15.77 24.50
C TYR A 632 28.48 -15.72 24.34
N GLN A 633 27.72 -16.54 25.08
CA GLN A 633 26.26 -16.43 25.14
C GLN A 633 25.83 -15.05 25.65
N GLU A 634 26.47 -14.54 26.71
CA GLU A 634 26.17 -13.21 27.24
C GLU A 634 26.69 -12.08 26.33
N GLU A 635 27.82 -12.27 25.64
CA GLU A 635 28.28 -11.38 24.57
C GLU A 635 27.22 -11.30 23.46
N PHE A 636 26.74 -12.44 22.97
CA PHE A 636 25.80 -12.54 21.87
C PHE A 636 24.39 -12.01 22.24
N ARG A 637 23.96 -12.20 23.51
CA ARG A 637 22.72 -11.61 24.06
C ARG A 637 22.71 -10.08 23.92
N LYS A 638 23.84 -9.42 24.18
CA LYS A 638 23.96 -7.95 23.99
C LYS A 638 23.77 -7.54 22.53
N VAL A 639 24.18 -8.38 21.58
CA VAL A 639 23.99 -8.12 20.15
C VAL A 639 22.52 -8.31 19.73
N VAL A 640 21.81 -9.28 20.31
CA VAL A 640 20.36 -9.44 20.11
C VAL A 640 19.60 -8.22 20.66
N ILE A 641 19.98 -7.72 21.84
CA ILE A 641 19.42 -6.48 22.40
C ILE A 641 19.69 -5.29 21.47
N GLU A 642 20.91 -5.15 20.94
CA GLU A 642 21.22 -4.10 19.96
C GLU A 642 20.31 -4.19 18.71
N ALA A 643 20.03 -5.39 18.22
CA ALA A 643 19.12 -5.60 17.09
C ALA A 643 17.67 -5.20 17.43
N GLN A 644 17.21 -5.45 18.66
CA GLN A 644 15.89 -5.02 19.14
C GLN A 644 15.79 -3.49 19.26
N GLU A 645 16.79 -2.86 19.90
CA GLU A 645 16.87 -1.41 20.06
C GLU A 645 16.93 -0.70 18.70
N LEU A 646 17.70 -1.25 17.75
CA LEU A 646 17.74 -0.76 16.38
C LEU A 646 16.36 -0.81 15.72
N ALA A 647 15.61 -1.91 15.87
CA ALA A 647 14.26 -2.00 15.32
C ALA A 647 13.33 -0.93 15.90
N GLN A 648 13.41 -0.67 17.21
CA GLN A 648 12.60 0.34 17.90
C GLN A 648 12.98 1.76 17.47
N GLU A 649 14.27 2.05 17.36
CA GLU A 649 14.79 3.34 16.88
C GLU A 649 14.27 3.64 15.46
N ILE A 650 14.40 2.69 14.53
CA ILE A 650 13.95 2.88 13.14
C ILE A 650 12.43 2.95 13.04
N LYS A 651 11.70 2.20 13.86
CA LYS A 651 10.24 2.30 13.90
C LYS A 651 9.77 3.69 14.34
N LYS A 652 10.49 4.32 15.27
CA LYS A 652 10.22 5.69 15.73
C LYS A 652 10.72 6.75 14.74
N HIS A 653 11.89 6.53 14.13
CA HIS A 653 12.55 7.46 13.24
C HIS A 653 12.97 6.77 11.93
N PRO A 654 12.03 6.52 10.99
CA PRO A 654 12.33 5.80 9.74
C PRO A 654 13.43 6.44 8.88
N ILE A 655 13.68 7.73 9.03
CA ILE A 655 14.76 8.46 8.34
C ILE A 655 16.15 7.89 8.64
N LEU A 656 16.36 7.36 9.86
CA LEU A 656 17.63 6.81 10.32
C LEU A 656 17.98 5.46 9.67
N SER A 657 17.05 4.85 8.93
CA SER A 657 17.25 3.57 8.26
C SER A 657 18.32 3.60 7.16
N ARG A 658 18.71 4.79 6.70
CA ARG A 658 19.74 5.01 5.68
C ARG A 658 21.08 5.51 6.24
N ARG A 659 21.29 5.44 7.56
CA ARG A 659 22.57 5.81 8.16
C ARG A 659 23.70 4.91 7.66
N GLU A 660 24.93 5.41 7.71
CA GLU A 660 26.12 4.66 7.29
C GLU A 660 26.21 3.31 8.02
N GLY A 661 26.62 2.26 7.30
CA GLY A 661 26.66 0.88 7.81
C GLY A 661 25.29 0.17 7.88
N CYS A 662 24.19 0.82 7.47
CA CYS A 662 22.86 0.22 7.42
C CYS A 662 22.35 0.03 5.99
N ILE A 663 21.74 -1.13 5.72
CA ILE A 663 20.98 -1.43 4.52
C ILE A 663 19.52 -1.66 4.93
N SER A 664 18.58 -0.92 4.34
CA SER A 664 17.16 -1.03 4.69
C SER A 664 16.24 -0.73 3.51
N ASN A 665 15.05 -1.34 3.53
CA ASN A 665 13.94 -0.99 2.65
C ASN A 665 12.79 -0.26 3.38
N VAL A 666 12.95 0.14 4.65
CA VAL A 666 11.84 0.69 5.48
C VAL A 666 11.13 1.87 4.83
N ARG A 667 11.85 2.73 4.09
CA ARG A 667 11.29 3.89 3.39
C ARG A 667 10.71 3.58 2.00
N SER A 668 10.92 2.38 1.49
CA SER A 668 10.51 1.97 0.14
C SER A 668 9.90 0.57 0.12
N VAL A 669 9.31 0.15 1.23
CA VAL A 669 8.72 -1.18 1.35
C VAL A 669 7.50 -1.25 0.46
N ASN A 670 7.45 -2.30 -0.36
CA ASN A 670 6.29 -2.63 -1.18
C ASN A 670 5.74 -1.52 -2.12
N GLN A 671 6.59 -0.61 -2.61
CA GLN A 671 6.13 0.54 -3.40
C GLN A 671 5.32 0.16 -4.65
N ILE A 672 5.70 -0.90 -5.36
CA ILE A 672 5.02 -1.30 -6.61
C ILE A 672 3.60 -1.82 -6.32
N ASP A 673 3.42 -2.71 -5.33
CA ASP A 673 2.06 -3.20 -5.02
C ASP A 673 1.18 -2.10 -4.48
N VAL A 674 1.72 -1.29 -3.58
CA VAL A 674 0.99 -0.15 -3.05
C VAL A 674 0.59 0.82 -4.17
N GLU A 675 1.43 0.98 -5.18
CA GLU A 675 1.12 1.82 -6.33
C GLU A 675 0.03 1.20 -7.23
N PHE A 676 0.19 -0.05 -7.65
CA PHE A 676 -0.54 -0.60 -8.79
C PHE A 676 -1.52 -1.74 -8.47
N GLU A 677 -1.57 -2.29 -7.26
CA GLU A 677 -2.38 -3.48 -6.95
C GLU A 677 -3.87 -3.26 -7.25
N SER A 678 -4.40 -2.07 -6.98
CA SER A 678 -5.79 -1.73 -7.32
C SER A 678 -6.07 -1.81 -8.82
N ASP A 679 -5.14 -1.32 -9.65
CA ASP A 679 -5.25 -1.33 -11.11
C ASP A 679 -5.08 -2.75 -11.68
N VAL A 680 -4.19 -3.54 -11.09
CA VAL A 680 -3.97 -4.94 -11.47
C VAL A 680 -5.20 -5.78 -11.13
N ARG A 681 -5.79 -5.60 -9.94
CA ARG A 681 -7.06 -6.28 -9.57
C ARG A 681 -8.20 -5.87 -10.50
N GLU A 682 -8.30 -4.60 -10.87
CA GLU A 682 -9.29 -4.14 -11.87
C GLU A 682 -9.13 -4.88 -13.21
N LEU A 683 -7.88 -4.98 -13.70
CA LEU A 683 -7.53 -5.68 -14.94
C LEU A 683 -7.93 -7.17 -14.85
N GLU A 684 -7.60 -7.83 -13.74
CA GLU A 684 -7.95 -9.23 -13.50
C GLU A 684 -9.46 -9.43 -13.57
N PHE A 685 -10.25 -8.58 -12.91
CA PHE A 685 -11.72 -8.69 -12.96
C PHE A 685 -12.30 -8.45 -14.35
N ARG A 686 -11.77 -7.46 -15.09
CA ARG A 686 -12.19 -7.16 -16.47
C ARG A 686 -11.89 -8.31 -17.42
N SER A 687 -10.85 -9.08 -17.14
CA SER A 687 -10.35 -10.15 -18.02
C SER A 687 -10.83 -11.54 -17.62
N ALA A 688 -11.26 -11.73 -16.36
CA ALA A 688 -11.62 -13.04 -15.78
C ALA A 688 -12.71 -13.82 -16.53
N HIS A 689 -13.58 -13.15 -17.29
CA HIS A 689 -14.67 -13.79 -18.02
C HIS A 689 -14.31 -14.17 -19.46
N ARG A 690 -13.13 -13.78 -19.95
CA ARG A 690 -12.70 -14.09 -21.32
C ARG A 690 -12.20 -15.52 -21.40
N ARG A 691 -12.78 -16.30 -22.32
CA ARG A 691 -12.30 -17.63 -22.70
C ARG A 691 -11.83 -17.55 -24.14
N PHE A 692 -10.69 -18.16 -24.41
CA PHE A 692 -10.07 -18.19 -25.72
C PHE A 692 -10.04 -19.64 -26.21
N GLU A 693 -10.32 -19.85 -27.49
CA GLU A 693 -10.21 -21.18 -28.11
C GLU A 693 -8.73 -21.54 -28.33
N LYS A 694 -7.88 -20.53 -28.48
CA LYS A 694 -6.42 -20.67 -28.64
C LYS A 694 -5.69 -19.81 -27.62
N ARG A 695 -4.37 -19.95 -27.58
CA ARG A 695 -3.49 -19.02 -26.84
C ARG A 695 -3.65 -17.62 -27.44
N PRO A 696 -4.16 -16.61 -26.73
CA PRO A 696 -4.45 -15.29 -27.31
C PRO A 696 -3.18 -14.50 -27.66
N VAL A 697 -3.34 -13.42 -28.43
CA VAL A 697 -2.32 -12.35 -28.52
C VAL A 697 -2.53 -11.39 -27.36
N ALA A 698 -1.50 -11.16 -26.56
CA ALA A 698 -1.56 -10.27 -25.41
C ALA A 698 -1.10 -8.86 -25.78
N PHE A 699 -1.90 -7.84 -25.45
CA PHE A 699 -1.52 -6.43 -25.48
C PHE A 699 -1.19 -6.02 -24.05
N TYR A 700 0.06 -5.64 -23.77
CA TYR A 700 0.55 -5.42 -22.42
C TYR A 700 1.23 -4.07 -22.26
N GLY A 701 0.96 -3.40 -21.13
CA GLY A 701 1.64 -2.18 -20.74
C GLY A 701 0.75 -1.12 -20.11
N SER A 702 1.01 0.15 -20.44
CA SER A 702 0.46 1.30 -19.72
C SER A 702 -0.95 1.71 -20.15
N SER A 703 -1.39 2.90 -19.73
CA SER A 703 -2.72 3.46 -20.01
C SER A 703 -3.05 3.53 -21.50
N THR A 704 -2.05 3.69 -22.38
CA THR A 704 -2.26 3.65 -23.83
C THR A 704 -2.84 2.30 -24.27
N ILE A 705 -2.37 1.19 -23.69
CA ILE A 705 -3.00 -0.12 -23.91
C ILE A 705 -4.33 -0.20 -23.17
N LYS A 706 -4.40 0.20 -21.88
CA LYS A 706 -5.62 0.08 -21.05
C LYS A 706 -6.87 0.69 -21.72
N PHE A 707 -6.73 1.86 -22.33
CA PHE A 707 -7.86 2.62 -22.90
C PHE A 707 -8.13 2.33 -24.38
N TRP A 708 -7.32 1.48 -25.01
CA TRP A 708 -7.55 1.07 -26.38
C TRP A 708 -8.73 0.11 -26.45
N SER A 709 -9.92 0.66 -26.64
CA SER A 709 -11.17 -0.12 -26.61
C SER A 709 -11.36 -1.05 -27.81
N ASP A 710 -10.81 -0.70 -28.97
CA ASP A 710 -10.91 -1.41 -30.26
C ASP A 710 -9.55 -1.94 -30.76
N TYR A 711 -8.68 -2.34 -29.82
CA TYR A 711 -7.34 -2.88 -30.08
C TYR A 711 -7.32 -4.17 -30.93
N ASP A 712 -8.44 -4.90 -30.96
CA ASP A 712 -8.63 -6.15 -31.68
C ASP A 712 -9.13 -5.95 -33.12
N ALA A 713 -9.65 -4.77 -33.45
CA ALA A 713 -10.18 -4.42 -34.76
C ALA A 713 -9.21 -4.71 -35.94
N PRO A 714 -7.88 -4.50 -35.83
CA PRO A 714 -6.94 -4.82 -36.92
C PRO A 714 -6.88 -6.31 -37.28
N PHE A 715 -7.24 -7.20 -36.36
CA PHE A 715 -7.07 -8.65 -36.53
C PHE A 715 -8.36 -9.37 -36.94
N ASP A 716 -9.51 -8.71 -36.76
CA ASP A 716 -10.85 -9.31 -36.96
C ASP A 716 -11.01 -10.63 -36.20
N SER A 717 -10.63 -10.62 -34.91
CA SER A 717 -10.65 -11.81 -34.06
C SER A 717 -10.84 -11.47 -32.59
N ASN A 718 -11.51 -12.38 -31.87
CA ASN A 718 -11.65 -12.36 -30.41
C ASN A 718 -10.47 -13.03 -29.66
N GLU A 719 -9.47 -13.56 -30.37
CA GLU A 719 -8.30 -14.26 -29.82
C GLU A 719 -7.18 -13.29 -29.38
N THR A 720 -7.58 -12.16 -28.79
CA THR A 720 -6.71 -11.11 -28.27
C THR A 720 -7.16 -10.69 -26.87
N VAL A 721 -6.20 -10.29 -26.04
CA VAL A 721 -6.46 -9.86 -24.66
C VAL A 721 -5.73 -8.56 -24.35
N ASN A 722 -6.47 -7.60 -23.78
CA ASN A 722 -5.93 -6.33 -23.30
C ASN A 722 -5.55 -6.45 -21.82
N LEU A 723 -4.25 -6.48 -21.59
CA LEU A 723 -3.59 -6.59 -20.29
C LEU A 723 -2.92 -5.27 -19.90
N GLY A 724 -3.44 -4.13 -20.40
CA GLY A 724 -2.97 -2.81 -20.01
C GLY A 724 -3.58 -2.34 -18.68
N PHE A 725 -2.77 -1.71 -17.83
CA PHE A 725 -3.19 -1.14 -16.54
C PHE A 725 -2.70 0.31 -16.36
N ASN A 726 -3.38 1.06 -15.50
CA ASN A 726 -3.23 2.52 -15.44
C ASN A 726 -1.87 2.92 -14.86
N GLY A 727 -1.24 3.95 -15.41
CA GLY A 727 0.04 4.47 -14.92
C GLY A 727 1.22 3.50 -14.98
N ALA A 728 1.09 2.32 -15.59
CA ALA A 728 2.13 1.29 -15.56
C ALA A 728 3.48 1.85 -16.04
N THR A 729 4.50 1.65 -15.22
CA THR A 729 5.91 1.77 -15.60
C THR A 729 6.41 0.42 -16.11
N ILE A 730 7.58 0.40 -16.75
CA ILE A 730 8.16 -0.88 -17.18
C ILE A 730 8.54 -1.72 -15.95
N ASP A 731 8.99 -1.10 -14.86
CA ASP A 731 9.25 -1.78 -13.58
C ASP A 731 7.99 -2.49 -13.04
N ALA A 732 6.83 -1.84 -13.12
CA ALA A 732 5.56 -2.48 -12.75
C ALA A 732 5.22 -3.64 -13.70
N CYS A 733 5.50 -3.48 -14.99
CA CYS A 733 5.28 -4.54 -15.98
C CYS A 733 6.18 -5.76 -15.69
N VAL A 734 7.45 -5.56 -15.36
CA VAL A 734 8.37 -6.63 -14.94
C VAL A 734 7.87 -7.31 -13.67
N TYR A 735 7.38 -6.52 -12.70
CA TYR A 735 6.92 -7.02 -11.42
C TYR A 735 5.67 -7.91 -11.52
N TYR A 736 4.68 -7.50 -12.33
CA TYR A 736 3.41 -8.21 -12.47
C TYR A 736 3.37 -9.22 -13.63
N PHE A 737 4.47 -9.39 -14.37
CA PHE A 737 4.51 -10.24 -15.55
C PHE A 737 3.94 -11.64 -15.30
N GLU A 738 4.40 -12.34 -14.25
CA GLU A 738 3.95 -13.69 -13.93
C GLU A 738 2.46 -13.75 -13.59
N ARG A 739 1.94 -12.72 -12.91
CA ARG A 739 0.55 -12.64 -12.46
C ARG A 739 -0.40 -12.25 -13.59
N ILE A 740 0.03 -11.39 -14.51
CA ILE A 740 -0.82 -10.85 -15.57
C ILE A 740 -0.71 -11.64 -16.87
N ILE A 741 0.51 -12.04 -17.28
CA ILE A 741 0.76 -12.62 -18.61
C ILE A 741 0.60 -14.16 -18.60
N LEU A 742 1.23 -14.84 -17.64
CA LEU A 742 1.30 -16.30 -17.66
C LEU A 742 -0.04 -17.02 -17.55
N PRO A 743 -1.09 -16.50 -16.88
CA PRO A 743 -2.40 -17.14 -16.90
C PRO A 743 -3.01 -17.29 -18.29
N TYR A 744 -2.60 -16.44 -19.25
CA TYR A 744 -3.11 -16.48 -20.62
C TYR A 744 -2.21 -17.26 -21.59
N GLN A 745 -0.96 -17.56 -21.21
CA GLN A 745 0.03 -18.24 -22.07
C GLN A 745 0.02 -17.72 -23.51
N PRO A 746 0.21 -16.41 -23.76
CA PRO A 746 -0.03 -15.83 -25.07
C PRO A 746 0.91 -16.40 -26.14
N ARG A 747 0.42 -16.51 -27.37
CA ARG A 747 1.23 -16.94 -28.52
C ARG A 747 2.08 -15.82 -29.11
N SER A 748 1.76 -14.57 -28.78
CA SER A 748 2.43 -13.35 -29.25
C SER A 748 2.13 -12.21 -28.29
N LEU A 749 3.05 -11.26 -28.17
CA LEU A 749 2.99 -10.18 -27.20
C LEU A 749 3.21 -8.81 -27.87
N VAL A 750 2.26 -7.89 -27.71
CA VAL A 750 2.37 -6.49 -28.13
C VAL A 750 2.64 -5.63 -26.88
N LEU A 751 3.76 -4.94 -26.85
CA LEU A 751 4.27 -4.21 -25.68
C LEU A 751 4.25 -2.70 -25.90
N TYR A 752 3.67 -1.95 -24.96
CA TYR A 752 3.80 -0.49 -24.89
C TYR A 752 3.95 -0.01 -23.44
N ALA A 753 5.15 0.41 -23.06
CA ALA A 753 5.46 1.07 -21.80
C ALA A 753 6.67 2.00 -21.97
N GLY A 754 7.00 2.81 -20.95
CA GLY A 754 8.13 3.74 -20.98
C GLY A 754 7.73 5.22 -21.02
N ASP A 755 6.51 5.52 -21.47
CA ASP A 755 5.99 6.89 -21.51
C ASP A 755 5.90 7.51 -20.09
N ASN A 756 5.41 6.74 -19.12
CA ASN A 756 5.37 7.14 -17.71
C ASN A 756 6.77 7.16 -17.08
N ASP A 757 7.65 6.23 -17.44
CA ASP A 757 9.04 6.20 -16.96
C ASP A 757 9.79 7.48 -17.36
N ILE A 758 9.65 7.91 -18.62
CA ILE A 758 10.22 9.17 -19.12
C ILE A 758 9.57 10.37 -18.41
N GLY A 759 8.24 10.34 -18.21
CA GLY A 759 7.52 11.34 -17.39
C GLY A 759 8.08 11.46 -15.96
N ASN A 760 8.50 10.33 -15.38
CA ASN A 760 9.16 10.25 -14.07
C ASN A 760 10.68 10.53 -14.16
N LYS A 761 11.13 11.23 -15.21
CA LYS A 761 12.52 11.66 -15.44
C LYS A 761 13.53 10.51 -15.56
N HIS A 762 13.11 9.30 -15.91
CA HIS A 762 14.06 8.22 -16.21
C HIS A 762 14.80 8.50 -17.53
N SER A 763 16.10 8.21 -17.56
CA SER A 763 16.90 8.28 -18.79
C SER A 763 16.53 7.17 -19.77
N SER A 764 16.83 7.36 -21.05
CA SER A 764 16.64 6.33 -22.08
C SER A 764 17.34 5.01 -21.72
N ASN A 765 18.55 5.06 -21.15
CA ASN A 765 19.27 3.87 -20.69
C ASN A 765 18.49 3.10 -19.62
N LYS A 766 17.98 3.81 -18.60
CA LYS A 766 17.20 3.17 -17.53
C LYS A 766 15.93 2.51 -18.09
N VAL A 767 15.26 3.18 -19.03
CA VAL A 767 14.08 2.63 -19.73
C VAL A 767 14.43 1.33 -20.48
N ILE A 768 15.54 1.32 -21.21
CA ILE A 768 15.99 0.16 -21.98
C ILE A 768 16.43 -0.99 -21.09
N ASP A 769 17.15 -0.73 -19.99
CA ASP A 769 17.52 -1.75 -19.00
C ASP A 769 16.29 -2.48 -18.44
N ARG A 770 15.17 -1.75 -18.24
CA ARG A 770 13.91 -2.36 -17.80
C ARG A 770 13.21 -3.15 -18.90
N TYR A 771 13.27 -2.69 -20.15
CA TYR A 771 12.80 -3.49 -21.28
C TYR A 771 13.57 -4.79 -21.42
N VAL A 772 14.90 -4.77 -21.23
CA VAL A 772 15.72 -6.00 -21.20
C VAL A 772 15.23 -6.94 -20.10
N SER A 773 15.01 -6.44 -18.88
CA SER A 773 14.48 -7.25 -17.77
C SER A 773 13.10 -7.86 -18.08
N LEU A 774 12.24 -7.13 -18.79
CA LEU A 774 10.93 -7.63 -19.22
C LEU A 774 11.05 -8.72 -20.29
N LEU A 775 11.90 -8.50 -21.30
CA LEU A 775 12.16 -9.48 -22.36
C LEU A 775 12.84 -10.74 -21.82
N GLU A 776 13.72 -10.64 -20.83
CA GLU A 776 14.28 -11.80 -20.14
C GLU A 776 13.20 -12.65 -19.45
N LYS A 777 12.13 -12.05 -18.92
CA LYS A 777 10.98 -12.80 -18.41
C LYS A 777 10.22 -13.50 -19.53
N VAL A 778 10.03 -12.82 -20.66
CA VAL A 778 9.43 -13.45 -21.85
C VAL A 778 10.27 -14.65 -22.29
N ASP A 779 11.58 -14.50 -22.42
CA ASP A 779 12.47 -15.59 -22.86
C ASP A 779 12.50 -16.76 -21.88
N ARG A 780 12.42 -16.47 -20.57
CA ARG A 780 12.39 -17.50 -19.52
C ARG A 780 11.09 -18.29 -19.49
N HIS A 781 9.94 -17.62 -19.61
CA HIS A 781 8.63 -18.24 -19.37
C HIS A 781 7.84 -18.56 -20.64
N LEU A 782 8.09 -17.85 -21.74
CA LEU A 782 7.41 -17.96 -23.02
C LEU A 782 8.45 -17.99 -24.16
N PRO A 783 9.35 -19.00 -24.17
CA PRO A 783 10.49 -19.01 -25.08
C PRO A 783 10.04 -18.98 -26.55
N GLY A 784 10.64 -18.07 -27.32
CA GLY A 784 10.50 -18.02 -28.78
C GLY A 784 9.25 -17.31 -29.30
N ILE A 785 8.34 -16.83 -28.45
CA ILE A 785 7.14 -16.13 -28.93
C ILE A 785 7.50 -14.81 -29.65
N PRO A 786 6.74 -14.42 -30.70
CA PRO A 786 6.84 -13.10 -31.29
C PRO A 786 6.55 -11.99 -30.28
N VAL A 787 7.36 -10.92 -30.34
CA VAL A 787 7.17 -9.72 -29.52
C VAL A 787 7.15 -8.49 -30.42
N THR A 788 6.07 -7.71 -30.37
CA THR A 788 5.97 -6.42 -31.05
C THR A 788 6.12 -5.29 -30.03
N ILE A 789 7.20 -4.53 -30.11
CA ILE A 789 7.45 -3.35 -29.27
C ILE A 789 6.90 -2.12 -30.00
N LEU A 790 5.97 -1.42 -29.37
CA LEU A 790 5.44 -0.16 -29.85
C LEU A 790 6.33 0.98 -29.33
N GLY A 791 6.74 1.89 -30.21
CA GLY A 791 7.52 3.08 -29.84
C GLY A 791 6.82 3.97 -28.82
N VAL A 792 7.58 4.58 -27.91
CA VAL A 792 7.04 5.56 -26.98
C VAL A 792 6.54 6.78 -27.77
N LYS A 793 5.29 7.15 -27.56
CA LYS A 793 4.66 8.29 -28.23
C LYS A 793 5.11 9.60 -27.56
N LEU A 794 5.39 10.64 -28.34
CA LEU A 794 5.63 11.99 -27.85
C LEU A 794 4.28 12.71 -27.67
N SER A 795 3.70 12.69 -26.46
CA SER A 795 2.49 13.47 -26.19
C SER A 795 2.80 14.97 -26.12
N PRO A 796 1.81 15.85 -26.38
CA PRO A 796 2.01 17.30 -26.25
C PRO A 796 2.54 17.72 -24.87
N THR A 797 2.06 17.08 -23.80
CA THR A 797 2.58 17.31 -22.43
C THR A 797 4.07 16.97 -22.27
N ARG A 798 4.61 16.07 -23.11
CA ARG A 798 6.00 15.58 -23.03
C ARG A 798 6.91 16.17 -24.11
N LEU A 799 6.51 17.23 -24.80
CA LEU A 799 7.33 17.88 -25.85
C LEU A 799 8.74 18.25 -25.37
N ALA A 800 8.88 18.70 -24.11
CA ALA A 800 10.18 19.02 -23.51
C ALA A 800 11.11 17.79 -23.35
N MET A 801 10.57 16.58 -23.48
CA MET A 801 11.28 15.31 -23.36
C MET A 801 11.53 14.63 -24.71
N SER A 802 11.34 15.34 -25.84
CA SER A 802 11.48 14.80 -27.20
C SER A 802 12.79 14.04 -27.41
N ASN A 803 13.93 14.62 -27.03
CA ASN A 803 15.24 13.98 -27.15
C ASN A 803 15.30 12.62 -26.41
N THR A 804 14.71 12.53 -25.22
CA THR A 804 14.68 11.26 -24.45
C THR A 804 13.79 10.24 -25.12
N VAL A 805 12.63 10.66 -25.66
CA VAL A 805 11.71 9.80 -26.41
C VAL A 805 12.36 9.28 -27.69
N GLU A 806 13.00 10.15 -28.47
CA GLU A 806 13.71 9.79 -29.71
C GLU A 806 14.86 8.81 -29.45
N ASN A 807 15.69 9.10 -28.45
CA ASN A 807 16.78 8.20 -28.05
C ASN A 807 16.26 6.84 -27.58
N THR A 808 15.20 6.84 -26.76
CA THR A 808 14.55 5.59 -26.31
C THR A 808 14.03 4.79 -27.49
N ASN A 809 13.31 5.42 -28.42
CA ASN A 809 12.77 4.77 -29.61
C ASN A 809 13.86 4.19 -30.53
N SER A 810 14.97 4.93 -30.71
CA SER A 810 16.14 4.43 -31.44
C SER A 810 16.74 3.18 -30.78
N MET A 811 16.88 3.18 -29.46
CA MET A 811 17.39 2.03 -28.70
C MET A 811 16.42 0.85 -28.68
N LEU A 812 15.10 1.08 -28.59
CA LEU A 812 14.08 0.02 -28.70
C LEU A 812 14.13 -0.66 -30.06
N LYS A 813 14.33 0.12 -31.13
CA LYS A 813 14.52 -0.42 -32.49
C LYS A 813 15.78 -1.28 -32.59
N GLN A 814 16.88 -0.90 -31.91
CA GLN A 814 18.09 -1.72 -31.85
C GLN A 814 17.87 -3.00 -31.02
N LEU A 815 17.19 -2.89 -29.88
CA LEU A 815 16.85 -4.02 -29.02
C LEU A 815 15.99 -5.05 -29.75
N ALA A 816 14.99 -4.60 -30.52
CA ALA A 816 14.16 -5.47 -31.35
C ALA A 816 14.94 -6.18 -32.46
N ARG A 817 16.02 -5.57 -32.98
CA ARG A 817 16.92 -6.23 -33.95
C ARG A 817 17.83 -7.27 -33.30
N ALA A 818 18.22 -7.04 -32.05
CA ALA A 818 19.11 -7.92 -31.31
C ALA A 818 18.40 -9.18 -30.79
N ARG A 819 17.12 -9.06 -30.40
CA ARG A 819 16.31 -10.20 -29.94
C ARG A 819 15.58 -10.88 -31.11
N PRO A 820 15.73 -12.20 -31.33
CA PRO A 820 14.97 -12.95 -32.34
C PRO A 820 13.45 -12.79 -32.18
N ASN A 821 12.70 -12.96 -33.28
CA ASN A 821 11.23 -12.86 -33.29
C ASN A 821 10.69 -11.56 -32.65
N THR A 822 11.41 -10.44 -32.78
CA THR A 822 10.98 -9.15 -32.21
C THR A 822 10.80 -8.11 -33.32
N LEU A 823 9.66 -7.44 -33.33
CA LEU A 823 9.32 -6.37 -34.25
C LEU A 823 9.25 -5.05 -33.48
N TYR A 824 9.82 -3.98 -34.04
CA TYR A 824 9.60 -2.61 -33.57
C TYR A 824 8.63 -1.90 -34.53
N VAL A 825 7.57 -1.29 -33.98
CA VAL A 825 6.63 -0.45 -34.72
C VAL A 825 6.77 0.99 -34.25
N ASP A 826 7.02 1.91 -35.18
CA ASP A 826 7.18 3.33 -34.88
C ASP A 826 5.81 4.01 -34.72
N THR A 827 5.24 3.87 -33.53
CA THR A 827 3.96 4.47 -33.18
C THR A 827 4.06 5.95 -32.86
N ASN A 828 5.29 6.50 -32.73
CA ASN A 828 5.48 7.94 -32.58
C ASN A 828 5.19 8.67 -33.90
N ASN A 829 5.62 8.11 -35.03
CA ASN A 829 5.34 8.70 -36.34
C ASN A 829 3.82 8.77 -36.67
N VAL A 830 3.02 7.87 -36.09
CA VAL A 830 1.56 7.80 -36.28
C VAL A 830 0.83 9.02 -35.72
N ILE A 831 1.41 9.66 -34.70
CA ILE A 831 0.80 10.79 -34.01
C ILE A 831 1.30 12.16 -34.51
N LEU A 832 2.15 12.18 -35.54
CA LEU A 832 2.65 13.40 -36.15
C LEU A 832 1.71 13.89 -37.27
N ASP A 833 1.65 15.20 -37.44
CA ASP A 833 1.01 15.85 -38.57
C ASP A 833 1.92 15.80 -39.82
N LYS A 834 1.44 16.39 -40.93
CA LYS A 834 2.20 16.40 -42.20
C LYS A 834 3.46 17.27 -42.13
N GLN A 835 3.59 18.11 -41.11
CA GLN A 835 4.70 19.02 -40.86
C GLN A 835 5.71 18.41 -39.88
N GLY A 836 5.42 17.24 -39.32
CA GLY A 836 6.27 16.55 -38.34
C GLY A 836 6.05 17.02 -36.90
N ASN A 837 5.02 17.83 -36.63
CA ASN A 837 4.65 18.22 -35.27
C ASN A 837 3.65 17.24 -34.68
N VAL A 838 3.49 17.21 -33.36
CA VAL A 838 2.48 16.37 -32.70
C VAL A 838 1.08 16.87 -33.07
N ASP A 839 0.25 15.99 -33.65
CA ASP A 839 -1.15 16.27 -33.99
C ASP A 839 -2.00 16.23 -32.72
N GLU A 840 -2.16 17.38 -32.05
CA GLU A 840 -2.90 17.50 -30.80
C GLU A 840 -4.37 17.03 -30.93
N SER A 841 -4.93 17.01 -32.15
CA SER A 841 -6.30 16.52 -32.38
C SER A 841 -6.49 15.02 -32.15
N LEU A 842 -5.39 14.29 -31.93
CA LEU A 842 -5.37 12.86 -31.61
C LEU A 842 -5.37 12.56 -30.11
N PHE A 843 -5.31 13.59 -29.27
CA PHE A 843 -5.24 13.46 -27.81
C PHE A 843 -6.57 13.84 -27.15
N GLU A 844 -6.79 13.29 -25.96
CA GLU A 844 -7.84 13.75 -25.04
C GLU A 844 -7.48 15.14 -24.50
N ASP A 845 -8.42 15.77 -23.79
CA ASP A 845 -8.24 17.14 -23.29
C ASP A 845 -7.02 17.28 -22.36
N ASP A 846 -6.61 16.18 -21.69
CA ASP A 846 -5.40 16.14 -20.85
C ASP A 846 -4.07 16.19 -21.62
N ARG A 847 -4.13 16.21 -22.95
CA ARG A 847 -2.98 16.27 -23.88
C ARG A 847 -1.94 15.16 -23.64
N LEU A 848 -2.35 14.06 -23.00
CA LEU A 848 -1.49 12.94 -22.62
C LEU A 848 -1.97 11.62 -23.25
N HIS A 849 -3.26 11.34 -23.12
CA HIS A 849 -3.88 10.11 -23.61
C HIS A 849 -4.41 10.28 -25.03
N LEU A 850 -4.39 9.20 -25.82
CA LEU A 850 -4.96 9.22 -27.16
C LEU A 850 -6.48 9.21 -27.08
N ASN A 851 -7.12 10.00 -27.94
CA ASN A 851 -8.55 9.91 -28.17
C ASN A 851 -8.87 8.84 -29.24
N ARG A 852 -10.15 8.67 -29.55
CA ARG A 852 -10.62 7.70 -30.55
C ARG A 852 -9.93 7.83 -31.92
N LYS A 853 -9.64 9.05 -32.40
CA LYS A 853 -8.96 9.26 -33.69
C LYS A 853 -7.51 8.79 -33.63
N GLY A 854 -6.82 9.05 -32.52
CA GLY A 854 -5.46 8.58 -32.27
C GLY A 854 -5.39 7.05 -32.31
N TYR A 855 -6.30 6.37 -31.61
CA TYR A 855 -6.38 4.91 -31.63
C TYR A 855 -6.69 4.34 -33.02
N GLN A 856 -7.55 4.98 -33.81
CA GLN A 856 -7.82 4.55 -35.19
C GLN A 856 -6.58 4.58 -36.09
N LYS A 857 -5.75 5.64 -35.99
CA LYS A 857 -4.48 5.70 -36.72
C LYS A 857 -3.54 4.59 -36.27
N LEU A 858 -3.46 4.34 -34.96
CA LEU A 858 -2.62 3.28 -34.39
C LEU A 858 -3.07 1.88 -34.84
N SER A 859 -4.39 1.61 -34.86
CA SER A 859 -4.99 0.39 -35.40
C SER A 859 -4.63 0.16 -36.87
N ALA A 860 -4.70 1.22 -37.69
CA ALA A 860 -4.34 1.14 -39.11
C ALA A 860 -2.85 0.82 -39.32
N GLU A 861 -1.97 1.33 -38.46
CA GLU A 861 -0.55 1.00 -38.49
C GLU A 861 -0.30 -0.48 -38.14
N LEU A 862 -0.90 -0.98 -37.05
CA LEU A 862 -0.73 -2.39 -36.66
C LEU A 862 -1.28 -3.40 -37.67
N ALA A 863 -2.30 -3.02 -38.44
CA ALA A 863 -2.87 -3.89 -39.47
C ALA A 863 -1.82 -4.33 -40.51
N GLN A 864 -0.81 -3.50 -40.79
CA GLN A 864 0.29 -3.81 -41.71
C GLN A 864 1.19 -4.95 -41.20
N PHE A 865 1.17 -5.21 -39.89
CA PHE A 865 1.99 -6.22 -39.21
C PHE A 865 1.19 -7.42 -38.70
N LYS A 866 -0.05 -7.58 -39.17
CA LYS A 866 -0.98 -8.66 -38.78
C LYS A 866 -0.33 -10.06 -38.82
N ALA A 867 0.45 -10.36 -39.86
CA ALA A 867 1.11 -11.65 -40.00
C ALA A 867 2.10 -11.97 -38.86
N HIS A 868 2.87 -10.98 -38.41
CA HIS A 868 3.81 -11.15 -37.30
C HIS A 868 3.08 -11.19 -35.95
N ILE A 869 2.10 -10.30 -35.76
CA ILE A 869 1.40 -10.14 -34.48
C ILE A 869 0.46 -11.30 -34.20
N PHE A 870 -0.30 -11.77 -35.19
CA PHE A 870 -1.48 -12.60 -34.97
C PHE A 870 -1.43 -14.00 -35.61
N GLU A 871 -0.84 -14.13 -36.80
CA GLU A 871 -0.92 -15.35 -37.63
C GLU A 871 0.11 -16.43 -37.28
N GLN A 872 1.07 -16.12 -36.39
CA GLN A 872 2.02 -17.08 -35.85
C GLN A 872 1.30 -18.11 -34.95
N LYS A 873 1.65 -19.41 -35.10
CA LYS A 873 0.99 -20.54 -34.43
C LYS A 873 1.57 -20.82 -33.04
#